data_AF-A0A3C1BVM4-F1
#
_entry.id   AF-A0A3C1BVM4-F1
#
_cell.length_a   1.000
_cell.length_b   1.000
_cell.length_c   1.000
_cell.angle_alpha   90.00
_cell.angle_beta   90.00
_cell.angle_gamma   90.00
#
_symmetry.space_group_name_H-M   'P 1'
#
loop_
_entity.id
_entity.type
_entity.pdbx_description
1 polymer ?
#
loop_
_entity_poly.entity_id
_entity_poly.type
_entity_poly.pdbx_seq_one_letter_code
_entity_poly.pdbx_strand_id
1 'polypeptide(L)'
;MNKGHKIKGGKFMSKRLLLLVMVTLLSMFVAVGCGSDGSDGKDGANPDVGGIVDDVIDTIDDDTSASNDYAGANACITCHNGKTLEEHIASKHVTHSTHVSSADVGDGCTACHDPLNEGIWFEGYLDSADIPAGGLAAVSCEACHGKASNHISAPGKYKPEFSKPGTEQCGTCHATLPDSHIPHHPYADMITERFESGGHSGSARSGSCSACHSNEGFVARNTGVRAIAKNKGDLADTFVAPELDEFSQKTCSTCHDDHTFELRATDTVETFDNGGTDVEKVVFSQQFNLCTACHMVSLEYTGVAYPNAHGYDDYMIEYELAAGYDDVTANGDDLDYHASRSTRTIADTHFAGSFNGVAVEGYSVNPGSATACSDCHDVHSANKVVGAEEAEAIEFATGFGKTHGNYLAQPFNYRTSGTCAPCHFGSEVVSMTLGNEPDTTTARPFHALGCVTCHDPVNTTESFDITARRTFPADHVFEFQSGATVTAAELGNAQICFECHKGREGVKADAGTTTQVYGINYIHYAPVFATLFGGKSEMHVTYGTNTYAEQFEHLTISADFGGKLDCTSCHEVHTAEAIITKTGTTCVSCHSSGGLYDTDVLEARVEMYADRLFDTIYALTPVGLYTALGDYDNDSDTPDTPRFADGKTEANLVTILTGRTTASEIGSNQLAKAGSVWKNFMYEEPAAWAHNSKFARQLMYDAIDDLGGDLTGLTRPN
;
A
#
# COMPACT_ATOMS: atom_id res chain seq x y z
N MET A 1 -56.47 -10.75 16.24
CA MET A 1 -57.76 -11.48 16.26
C MET A 1 -58.08 -11.94 14.84
N ASN A 2 -58.43 -13.23 14.71
CA ASN A 2 -59.00 -13.97 13.55
C ASN A 2 -58.18 -14.04 12.24
N LYS A 3 -57.61 -15.19 11.85
CA LYS A 3 -58.25 -16.43 11.31
C LYS A 3 -59.10 -16.11 10.07
N GLY A 4 -58.91 -16.61 8.85
CA GLY A 4 -58.25 -17.82 8.33
C GLY A 4 -59.23 -18.50 7.37
N HIS A 5 -58.80 -18.99 6.18
CA HIS A 5 -59.38 -20.17 5.52
C HIS A 5 -58.54 -20.70 4.35
N LYS A 6 -58.40 -22.03 4.35
CA LYS A 6 -57.87 -22.95 3.32
C LYS A 6 -58.75 -22.92 2.03
N ILE A 7 -58.36 -23.44 0.86
CA ILE A 7 -58.43 -24.87 0.47
C ILE A 7 -58.01 -25.07 -1.02
N LYS A 8 -57.19 -26.12 -1.28
CA LYS A 8 -56.99 -27.01 -2.49
C LYS A 8 -56.56 -26.38 -3.83
N GLY A 9 -55.71 -27.00 -4.66
CA GLY A 9 -55.09 -28.33 -4.65
C GLY A 9 -54.45 -28.62 -6.03
N GLY A 10 -53.47 -29.52 -6.09
CA GLY A 10 -52.88 -29.99 -7.35
C GLY A 10 -51.54 -30.69 -7.17
N LYS A 11 -51.55 -32.00 -6.92
CA LYS A 11 -50.39 -32.90 -6.94
C LYS A 11 -50.27 -33.55 -8.32
N PHE A 12 -49.04 -33.72 -8.83
CA PHE A 12 -48.65 -34.94 -9.54
C PHE A 12 -47.17 -35.27 -9.27
N MET A 13 -46.97 -36.23 -8.36
CA MET A 13 -45.77 -37.07 -8.23
C MET A 13 -46.26 -38.52 -8.28
N SER A 14 -45.60 -39.34 -9.10
CA SER A 14 -45.80 -40.78 -9.31
C SER A 14 -44.42 -41.31 -9.71
N LYS A 15 -43.83 -42.39 -9.17
CA LYS A 15 -44.30 -43.55 -8.40
C LYS A 15 -43.10 -44.09 -7.58
N ARG A 16 -43.39 -44.64 -6.40
CA ARG A 16 -42.48 -45.47 -5.61
C ARG A 16 -42.68 -46.96 -5.93
N LEU A 17 -41.66 -47.74 -5.57
CA LEU A 17 -41.71 -49.01 -4.82
C LEU A 17 -41.77 -50.35 -5.59
N LEU A 18 -40.66 -51.09 -5.52
CA LEU A 18 -40.49 -52.53 -5.25
C LEU A 18 -38.95 -52.74 -5.29
N LEU A 19 -38.21 -53.37 -4.38
CA LEU A 19 -38.49 -54.38 -3.37
C LEU A 19 -37.27 -54.38 -2.41
N LEU A 20 -37.51 -54.51 -1.11
CA LEU A 20 -36.50 -54.50 -0.05
C LEU A 20 -36.62 -55.82 0.70
N VAL A 21 -35.87 -56.86 0.27
CA VAL A 21 -35.62 -58.09 1.04
C VAL A 21 -34.32 -58.73 0.52
N MET A 22 -33.19 -58.49 1.18
CA MET A 22 -32.24 -59.53 1.62
C MET A 22 -31.08 -58.87 2.39
N VAL A 23 -31.17 -59.01 3.71
CA VAL A 23 -30.17 -58.64 4.70
C VAL A 23 -29.24 -59.85 4.91
N THR A 24 -27.96 -59.56 5.17
CA THR A 24 -26.92 -60.39 5.82
C THR A 24 -26.46 -61.67 5.12
N LEU A 25 -25.23 -61.61 4.56
CA LEU A 25 -24.13 -62.59 4.73
C LEU A 25 -23.02 -62.30 3.70
N LEU A 26 -21.89 -61.73 4.12
CA LEU A 26 -20.56 -62.22 3.78
C LEU A 26 -19.48 -61.38 4.49
N SER A 27 -18.98 -61.94 5.58
CA SER A 27 -17.66 -61.68 6.12
C SER A 27 -16.63 -62.61 5.44
N MET A 28 -15.37 -62.15 5.41
CA MET A 28 -14.10 -62.87 5.19
C MET A 28 -13.34 -62.60 3.88
N PHE A 29 -12.02 -62.44 4.06
CA PHE A 29 -10.89 -62.56 3.11
C PHE A 29 -10.54 -61.29 2.29
N VAL A 30 -9.29 -60.82 2.14
CA VAL A 30 -7.93 -61.40 2.29
C VAL A 30 -6.91 -60.27 2.62
N ALA A 31 -5.93 -60.57 3.46
CA ALA A 31 -4.68 -59.82 3.60
C ALA A 31 -3.63 -60.30 2.57
N VAL A 32 -2.96 -59.37 1.88
CA VAL A 32 -1.71 -59.59 1.12
C VAL A 32 -0.86 -58.35 1.42
N GLY A 33 0.36 -58.39 1.96
CA GLY A 33 1.38 -59.43 1.93
C GLY A 33 2.54 -58.95 1.05
N CYS A 34 3.49 -58.24 1.66
CA CYS A 34 4.72 -57.73 1.05
C CYS A 34 5.64 -58.88 0.56
N GLY A 35 6.35 -58.65 -0.55
CA GLY A 35 7.42 -59.53 -1.06
C GLY A 35 8.32 -58.77 -2.03
N SER A 36 9.62 -58.73 -1.73
CA SER A 36 10.69 -58.05 -2.49
C SER A 36 11.42 -58.98 -3.46
N ASP A 37 11.97 -58.42 -4.54
CA ASP A 37 13.23 -58.87 -5.16
C ASP A 37 13.81 -57.86 -6.19
N GLY A 38 15.00 -57.33 -5.85
CA GLY A 38 16.18 -57.19 -6.73
C GLY A 38 16.21 -56.12 -7.84
N SER A 39 17.08 -55.11 -7.71
CA SER A 39 18.37 -55.11 -8.41
C SER A 39 19.19 -53.84 -8.14
N ASP A 40 20.48 -54.07 -8.26
CA ASP A 40 21.71 -53.33 -8.07
C ASP A 40 21.98 -52.23 -9.10
N GLY A 41 22.44 -51.06 -8.62
CA GLY A 41 23.00 -50.00 -9.46
C GLY A 41 23.83 -49.03 -8.62
N LYS A 42 25.14 -49.30 -8.51
CA LYS A 42 26.14 -48.33 -8.03
C LYS A 42 26.50 -47.37 -9.17
N ASP A 43 26.79 -46.11 -8.85
CA ASP A 43 28.07 -45.42 -9.15
C ASP A 43 27.93 -43.89 -8.95
N GLY A 44 28.94 -43.25 -8.30
CA GLY A 44 29.16 -41.80 -8.34
C GLY A 44 29.39 -41.08 -7.00
N ALA A 45 30.67 -40.92 -6.61
CA ALA A 45 31.16 -40.24 -5.39
C ALA A 45 31.28 -38.70 -5.56
N ASN A 46 30.84 -37.88 -4.57
CA ASN A 46 31.62 -37.07 -3.57
C ASN A 46 32.19 -35.70 -4.09
N PRO A 47 32.61 -34.68 -3.29
CA PRO A 47 32.40 -34.28 -1.86
C PRO A 47 32.04 -32.77 -1.61
N ASP A 48 31.84 -32.42 -0.32
CA ASP A 48 32.11 -31.12 0.37
C ASP A 48 31.16 -29.91 0.24
N VAL A 49 30.32 -29.65 1.27
CA VAL A 49 30.35 -28.50 2.23
C VAL A 49 29.49 -28.91 3.46
N GLY A 50 30.01 -29.33 4.63
CA GLY A 50 30.38 -28.52 5.81
C GLY A 50 29.30 -27.51 6.24
N GLY A 51 28.61 -27.54 7.38
CA GLY A 51 28.61 -28.41 8.55
C GLY A 51 27.74 -27.79 9.68
N ILE A 52 27.44 -28.62 10.69
CA ILE A 52 26.91 -28.31 12.04
C ILE A 52 25.39 -28.09 12.16
N VAL A 53 24.67 -29.16 12.47
CA VAL A 53 23.84 -29.26 13.69
C VAL A 53 23.74 -30.74 14.06
N ASP A 54 24.49 -31.10 15.09
CA ASP A 54 24.30 -32.35 15.83
C ASP A 54 23.57 -31.99 17.12
N ASP A 55 22.77 -32.95 17.57
CA ASP A 55 22.19 -33.13 18.90
C ASP A 55 20.69 -32.80 19.17
N VAL A 56 20.00 -33.92 19.46
CA VAL A 56 18.85 -34.18 20.34
C VAL A 56 17.43 -34.20 19.73
N ILE A 57 17.08 -35.36 19.15
CA ILE A 57 15.73 -35.97 19.31
C ILE A 57 15.91 -37.41 19.83
N ASP A 58 15.40 -37.66 21.03
CA ASP A 58 15.19 -38.98 21.66
C ASP A 58 13.65 -39.07 21.83
N THR A 59 12.85 -40.07 21.46
CA THR A 59 13.00 -41.52 21.26
C THR A 59 11.82 -42.00 20.39
N ILE A 60 12.07 -42.35 19.13
CA ILE A 60 11.39 -43.46 18.41
C ILE A 60 12.50 -44.10 17.61
N ASP A 61 12.66 -45.41 17.76
CA ASP A 61 13.68 -46.26 17.12
C ASP A 61 13.88 -45.88 15.64
N ASP A 62 14.90 -45.05 15.39
CA ASP A 62 15.33 -44.63 14.07
C ASP A 62 16.09 -45.79 13.44
N ASP A 63 15.36 -46.69 12.79
CA ASP A 63 15.97 -47.67 11.89
C ASP A 63 16.36 -46.97 10.59
N THR A 64 17.38 -46.12 10.67
CA THR A 64 18.12 -45.58 9.52
C THR A 64 18.98 -46.69 8.92
N SER A 65 18.34 -47.62 8.21
CA SER A 65 19.04 -48.59 7.35
C SER A 65 18.45 -48.77 5.95
N ALA A 66 17.42 -47.98 5.58
CA ALA A 66 16.94 -47.84 4.20
C ALA A 66 17.20 -46.42 3.69
N SER A 67 17.67 -46.26 2.44
CA SER A 67 17.84 -44.94 1.85
C SER A 67 16.50 -44.21 1.83
N ASN A 68 16.41 -43.12 2.58
CA ASN A 68 15.31 -42.17 2.42
C ASN A 68 15.63 -41.33 1.19
N ASP A 69 14.72 -41.32 0.22
CA ASP A 69 14.84 -40.68 -1.10
C ASP A 69 13.54 -39.92 -1.40
N TYR A 70 13.56 -39.09 -2.45
CA TYR A 70 12.35 -38.45 -2.95
C TYR A 70 11.38 -39.51 -3.47
N ALA A 71 10.16 -39.52 -2.93
CA ALA A 71 9.07 -40.41 -3.35
C ALA A 71 8.29 -39.84 -4.55
N GLY A 72 8.30 -38.52 -4.68
CA GLY A 72 7.66 -37.70 -5.68
C GLY A 72 6.18 -37.41 -5.46
N ALA A 73 5.73 -36.26 -5.98
CA ALA A 73 4.39 -35.70 -5.73
C ALA A 73 3.24 -36.69 -5.95
N ASN A 74 3.29 -37.50 -7.01
CA ASN A 74 2.26 -38.51 -7.31
C ASN A 74 2.06 -39.54 -6.18
N ALA A 75 3.16 -39.94 -5.53
CA ALA A 75 3.10 -40.85 -4.39
C ALA A 75 2.45 -40.16 -3.17
N CYS A 76 2.82 -38.91 -2.90
CA CYS A 76 2.25 -38.09 -1.84
C CYS A 76 0.73 -37.89 -2.03
N ILE A 77 0.31 -37.49 -3.24
CA ILE A 77 -1.09 -37.22 -3.62
C ILE A 77 -1.98 -38.45 -3.42
N THR A 78 -1.44 -39.65 -3.61
CA THR A 78 -2.19 -40.90 -3.42
C THR A 78 -2.68 -41.07 -1.97
N CYS A 79 -1.93 -40.56 -1.00
CA CYS A 79 -2.28 -40.63 0.42
C CYS A 79 -2.85 -39.32 0.97
N HIS A 80 -2.29 -38.18 0.57
CA HIS A 80 -2.72 -36.83 0.93
C HIS A 80 -3.69 -36.29 -0.12
N ASN A 81 -4.84 -36.93 -0.28
CA ASN A 81 -5.93 -36.44 -1.13
C ASN A 81 -7.04 -35.81 -0.27
N GLY A 82 -7.74 -34.82 -0.82
CA GLY A 82 -8.75 -34.03 -0.12
C GLY A 82 -8.24 -32.64 0.25
N LYS A 83 -8.69 -32.11 1.39
CA LYS A 83 -8.52 -30.69 1.74
C LYS A 83 -7.09 -30.16 1.57
N THR A 84 -6.08 -30.86 2.10
CA THR A 84 -4.67 -30.44 1.99
C THR A 84 -4.22 -30.31 0.53
N LEU A 85 -4.64 -31.23 -0.33
CA LEU A 85 -4.31 -31.19 -1.76
C LEU A 85 -5.07 -30.07 -2.48
N GLU A 86 -6.36 -29.90 -2.17
CA GLU A 86 -7.19 -28.84 -2.72
C GLU A 86 -6.61 -27.46 -2.38
N GLU A 87 -6.18 -27.27 -1.13
CA GLU A 87 -5.54 -26.05 -0.65
C GLU A 87 -4.18 -25.81 -1.32
N HIS A 88 -3.31 -26.83 -1.40
CA HIS A 88 -2.00 -26.71 -2.03
C HIS A 88 -2.08 -26.38 -3.53
N ILE A 89 -2.99 -27.04 -4.25
CA ILE A 89 -3.19 -26.79 -5.69
C ILE A 89 -3.74 -25.39 -5.96
N ALA A 90 -4.63 -24.91 -5.10
CA ALA A 90 -5.15 -23.54 -5.20
C ALA A 90 -4.13 -22.46 -4.79
N SER A 91 -3.03 -22.85 -4.12
CA SER A 91 -2.03 -21.92 -3.64
C SER A 91 -1.11 -21.41 -4.76
N LYS A 92 -0.40 -20.31 -4.47
CA LYS A 92 0.61 -19.74 -5.37
C LYS A 92 1.83 -20.64 -5.60
N HIS A 93 2.03 -21.69 -4.83
CA HIS A 93 3.10 -22.66 -5.08
C HIS A 93 2.78 -23.61 -6.24
N VAL A 94 1.53 -23.68 -6.68
CA VAL A 94 1.10 -24.45 -7.86
C VAL A 94 0.49 -23.53 -8.93
N THR A 95 -0.31 -22.54 -8.54
CA THR A 95 -1.03 -21.63 -9.45
C THR A 95 -0.56 -20.17 -9.30
N HIS A 96 0.72 -19.90 -9.59
CA HIS A 96 1.30 -18.55 -9.52
C HIS A 96 1.03 -17.69 -10.77
N SER A 97 1.37 -18.20 -11.96
CA SER A 97 1.34 -17.45 -13.22
C SER A 97 1.50 -18.39 -14.42
N THR A 98 1.11 -17.91 -15.60
CA THR A 98 1.39 -18.60 -16.89
C THR A 98 2.71 -18.16 -17.53
N HIS A 99 3.48 -17.30 -16.85
CA HIS A 99 4.73 -16.74 -17.35
C HIS A 99 5.93 -17.65 -17.13
N VAL A 100 5.92 -18.42 -16.04
CA VAL A 100 6.95 -19.42 -15.72
C VAL A 100 6.36 -20.81 -15.93
N SER A 101 7.12 -21.68 -16.56
CA SER A 101 6.75 -23.02 -16.97
C SER A 101 7.87 -24.03 -16.66
N SER A 102 7.55 -25.32 -16.64
CA SER A 102 8.55 -26.36 -16.44
C SER A 102 9.57 -26.46 -17.58
N ALA A 103 9.29 -25.84 -18.73
CA ALA A 103 10.23 -25.72 -19.84
C ALA A 103 11.31 -24.65 -19.62
N ASP A 104 11.18 -23.75 -18.64
CA ASP A 104 12.14 -22.66 -18.37
C ASP A 104 13.39 -23.14 -17.59
N VAL A 105 13.80 -24.39 -17.84
CA VAL A 105 15.01 -25.01 -17.33
C VAL A 105 16.24 -24.31 -17.92
N GLY A 106 17.00 -23.61 -17.07
CA GLY A 106 18.25 -22.93 -17.46
C GLY A 106 18.25 -21.42 -17.25
N ASP A 107 17.09 -20.81 -17.06
CA ASP A 107 16.95 -19.36 -16.82
C ASP A 107 16.97 -19.01 -15.31
N GLY A 108 17.15 -20.03 -14.46
CA GLY A 108 17.21 -19.89 -12.99
C GLY A 108 15.84 -19.91 -12.30
N CYS A 109 14.74 -19.63 -13.01
CA CYS A 109 13.38 -19.57 -12.44
C CYS A 109 12.91 -20.90 -11.83
N THR A 110 13.20 -22.02 -12.49
CA THR A 110 12.80 -23.36 -12.03
C THR A 110 13.49 -23.80 -10.74
N ALA A 111 14.58 -23.15 -10.32
CA ALA A 111 15.21 -23.42 -9.03
C ALA A 111 14.27 -23.13 -7.85
N CYS A 112 13.32 -22.20 -8.01
CA CYS A 112 12.34 -21.84 -6.97
C CYS A 112 10.90 -22.23 -7.36
N HIS A 113 10.57 -22.22 -8.66
CA HIS A 113 9.20 -22.46 -9.13
C HIS A 113 8.90 -23.94 -9.46
N ASP A 114 9.92 -24.76 -9.70
CA ASP A 114 9.75 -26.21 -9.94
C ASP A 114 11.02 -26.99 -9.51
N PRO A 115 11.43 -26.88 -8.23
CA PRO A 115 12.75 -27.34 -7.77
C PRO A 115 12.98 -28.85 -7.93
N LEU A 116 11.89 -29.62 -8.01
CA LEU A 116 11.93 -31.08 -8.16
C LEU A 116 11.44 -31.56 -9.54
N ASN A 117 11.05 -30.64 -10.44
CA ASN A 117 10.50 -30.94 -11.76
C ASN A 117 9.26 -31.87 -11.69
N GLU A 118 8.30 -31.48 -10.86
CA GLU A 118 7.14 -32.30 -10.48
C GLU A 118 5.79 -31.67 -10.81
N GLY A 119 5.78 -30.48 -11.44
CA GLY A 119 4.54 -29.79 -11.81
C GLY A 119 3.56 -30.63 -12.64
N ILE A 120 4.06 -31.54 -13.48
CA ILE A 120 3.23 -32.46 -14.29
C ILE A 120 2.22 -33.27 -13.47
N TRP A 121 2.50 -33.55 -12.20
CA TRP A 121 1.61 -34.33 -11.34
C TRP A 121 0.38 -33.55 -10.86
N PHE A 122 0.40 -32.22 -10.96
CA PHE A 122 -0.72 -31.36 -10.59
C PHE A 122 -1.60 -30.95 -11.79
N GLU A 123 -1.10 -31.08 -13.03
CA GLU A 123 -1.84 -30.68 -14.24
C GLU A 123 -3.23 -31.34 -14.36
N GLY A 124 -3.36 -32.59 -13.91
CA GLY A 124 -4.63 -33.32 -13.94
C GLY A 124 -5.72 -32.75 -13.02
N TYR A 125 -5.39 -31.78 -12.17
CA TYR A 125 -6.27 -31.15 -11.20
C TYR A 125 -6.58 -29.68 -11.52
N LEU A 126 -5.98 -29.12 -12.56
CA LEU A 126 -6.12 -27.72 -12.95
C LEU A 126 -6.94 -27.57 -14.23
N ASP A 127 -7.56 -26.40 -14.39
CA ASP A 127 -8.12 -26.01 -15.67
C ASP A 127 -6.99 -25.75 -16.68
N SER A 128 -7.20 -26.10 -17.95
CA SER A 128 -6.18 -25.93 -18.99
C SER A 128 -5.72 -24.49 -19.20
N ALA A 129 -6.49 -23.51 -18.71
CA ALA A 129 -6.13 -22.09 -18.75
C ALA A 129 -5.03 -21.72 -17.75
N ASP A 130 -4.90 -22.49 -16.67
CA ASP A 130 -3.91 -22.26 -15.61
C ASP A 130 -2.60 -23.04 -15.85
N ILE A 131 -2.54 -23.82 -16.93
CA ILE A 131 -1.37 -24.61 -17.32
C ILE A 131 -0.61 -23.86 -18.43
N PRO A 132 0.63 -23.41 -18.20
CA PRO A 132 1.47 -22.80 -19.23
C PRO A 132 1.68 -23.73 -20.43
N ALA A 133 1.88 -23.17 -21.63
CA ALA A 133 2.16 -23.97 -22.83
C ALA A 133 3.45 -24.82 -22.72
N GLY A 134 4.39 -24.40 -21.87
CA GLY A 134 5.63 -25.12 -21.55
C GLY A 134 5.47 -26.21 -20.49
N GLY A 135 4.26 -26.47 -20.00
CA GLY A 135 3.99 -27.36 -18.86
C GLY A 135 3.97 -26.61 -17.53
N LEU A 136 3.30 -27.18 -16.54
CA LEU A 136 3.20 -26.57 -15.22
C LEU A 136 4.55 -26.61 -14.49
N ALA A 137 4.99 -25.46 -13.99
CA ALA A 137 6.01 -25.36 -12.94
C ALA A 137 5.27 -25.32 -11.59
N ALA A 138 5.65 -26.19 -10.64
CA ALA A 138 5.07 -26.17 -9.31
C ALA A 138 6.06 -26.60 -8.23
N VAL A 139 5.95 -25.99 -7.06
CA VAL A 139 6.64 -26.43 -5.85
C VAL A 139 5.85 -27.60 -5.25
N SER A 140 6.45 -28.79 -5.29
CA SER A 140 5.82 -30.03 -4.80
C SER A 140 6.05 -30.28 -3.31
N CYS A 141 5.35 -31.27 -2.75
CA CYS A 141 5.31 -31.53 -1.31
C CYS A 141 6.72 -31.74 -0.70
N GLU A 142 7.58 -32.49 -1.38
CA GLU A 142 8.92 -32.82 -0.88
C GLU A 142 9.93 -31.68 -1.04
N ALA A 143 9.57 -30.59 -1.73
CA ALA A 143 10.39 -29.37 -1.75
C ALA A 143 10.44 -28.71 -0.36
N CYS A 144 9.36 -28.82 0.42
CA CYS A 144 9.29 -28.33 1.80
C CYS A 144 9.48 -29.46 2.82
N HIS A 145 8.89 -30.63 2.57
CA HIS A 145 8.93 -31.75 3.52
C HIS A 145 10.17 -32.63 3.41
N GLY A 146 11.02 -32.39 2.41
CA GLY A 146 12.19 -33.21 2.13
C GLY A 146 11.82 -34.64 1.71
N LYS A 147 12.78 -35.55 1.80
CA LYS A 147 12.64 -36.92 1.32
C LYS A 147 11.65 -37.72 2.17
N ALA A 148 10.72 -38.43 1.52
CA ALA A 148 9.64 -39.14 2.19
C ALA A 148 9.45 -40.61 1.75
N SER A 149 10.37 -41.22 0.99
CA SER A 149 10.20 -42.61 0.51
C SER A 149 9.91 -43.62 1.64
N ASN A 150 10.58 -43.49 2.79
CA ASN A 150 10.32 -44.33 3.95
C ASN A 150 8.94 -44.05 4.56
N HIS A 151 8.53 -42.78 4.64
CA HIS A 151 7.20 -42.37 5.10
C HIS A 151 6.10 -42.98 4.23
N ILE A 152 6.24 -42.92 2.91
CA ILE A 152 5.29 -43.54 1.98
C ILE A 152 5.17 -45.05 2.21
N SER A 153 6.30 -45.72 2.46
CA SER A 153 6.31 -47.18 2.69
C SER A 153 5.67 -47.60 4.03
N ALA A 154 5.74 -46.75 5.06
CA ALA A 154 5.20 -47.03 6.39
C ALA A 154 4.87 -45.72 7.15
N PRO A 155 3.76 -45.05 6.84
CA PRO A 155 3.47 -43.68 7.31
C PRO A 155 3.22 -43.57 8.83
N GLY A 156 2.86 -44.68 9.48
CA GLY A 156 2.72 -44.76 10.93
C GLY A 156 4.03 -45.05 11.69
N LYS A 157 5.13 -45.35 10.96
CA LYS A 157 6.45 -45.65 11.53
C LYS A 157 7.45 -44.53 11.26
N TYR A 158 7.49 -44.02 10.03
CA TYR A 158 8.44 -42.99 9.63
C TYR A 158 7.73 -41.67 9.36
N LYS A 159 8.42 -40.56 9.66
CA LYS A 159 8.03 -39.21 9.25
C LYS A 159 8.80 -38.83 7.98
N PRO A 160 8.28 -37.90 7.16
CA PRO A 160 9.12 -37.25 6.15
C PRO A 160 10.29 -36.53 6.83
N GLU A 161 11.35 -36.26 6.07
CA GLU A 161 12.57 -35.59 6.54
C GLU A 161 12.27 -34.33 7.35
N PHE A 162 11.36 -33.49 6.85
CA PHE A 162 10.85 -32.30 7.54
C PHE A 162 9.33 -32.41 7.72
N SER A 163 8.88 -33.09 8.77
CA SER A 163 7.44 -33.17 9.10
C SER A 163 6.79 -31.82 9.47
N LYS A 164 7.61 -30.83 9.82
CA LYS A 164 7.22 -29.44 10.05
C LYS A 164 8.29 -28.55 9.41
N PRO A 165 8.07 -28.07 8.18
CA PRO A 165 9.02 -27.17 7.52
C PRO A 165 9.24 -25.92 8.40
N GLY A 166 10.50 -25.60 8.66
CA GLY A 166 10.93 -24.39 9.35
C GLY A 166 11.36 -23.31 8.35
N THR A 167 11.91 -22.23 8.90
CA THR A 167 12.40 -21.08 8.12
C THR A 167 13.42 -21.49 7.05
N GLU A 168 14.28 -22.47 7.32
CA GLU A 168 15.29 -22.96 6.37
C GLU A 168 14.68 -23.53 5.08
N GLN A 169 13.59 -24.29 5.19
CA GLN A 169 12.92 -24.86 4.01
C GLN A 169 12.30 -23.74 3.16
N CYS A 170 11.70 -22.73 3.79
CA CYS A 170 11.14 -21.56 3.09
C CYS A 170 12.27 -20.72 2.43
N GLY A 171 13.38 -20.52 3.14
CA GLY A 171 14.54 -19.74 2.71
C GLY A 171 15.32 -20.34 1.54
N THR A 172 15.00 -21.57 1.12
CA THR A 172 15.55 -22.11 -0.13
C THR A 172 15.14 -21.27 -1.34
N CYS A 173 13.95 -20.65 -1.28
CA CYS A 173 13.39 -19.83 -2.37
C CYS A 173 13.07 -18.39 -1.93
N HIS A 174 12.71 -18.17 -0.66
CA HIS A 174 12.31 -16.87 -0.12
C HIS A 174 13.46 -16.17 0.63
N ALA A 175 14.64 -16.15 0.02
CA ALA A 175 15.83 -15.48 0.52
C ALA A 175 16.22 -14.32 -0.41
N THR A 176 17.49 -13.95 -0.46
CA THR A 176 18.03 -13.05 -1.49
C THR A 176 17.64 -13.54 -2.90
N LEU A 177 16.93 -12.70 -3.64
CA LEU A 177 16.42 -13.01 -4.99
C LEU A 177 17.36 -12.44 -6.06
N PRO A 178 17.40 -13.03 -7.27
CA PRO A 178 18.19 -12.47 -8.37
C PRO A 178 17.58 -11.15 -8.86
N ASP A 179 18.42 -10.25 -9.39
CA ASP A 179 17.99 -8.96 -9.96
C ASP A 179 16.88 -9.11 -11.01
N SER A 180 16.85 -10.22 -11.74
CA SER A 180 15.82 -10.51 -12.74
C SER A 180 14.43 -10.78 -12.14
N HIS A 181 14.34 -11.04 -10.83
CA HIS A 181 13.10 -11.39 -10.15
C HIS A 181 12.46 -10.20 -9.42
N ILE A 182 13.28 -9.27 -8.90
CA ILE A 182 12.84 -8.06 -8.19
C ILE A 182 11.81 -7.25 -8.99
N PRO A 183 11.91 -7.14 -10.34
CA PRO A 183 10.91 -6.45 -11.12
C PRO A 183 9.48 -6.95 -11.00
N HIS A 184 9.32 -8.23 -10.70
CA HIS A 184 8.03 -8.88 -10.60
C HIS A 184 7.52 -8.92 -9.15
N HIS A 185 8.44 -8.90 -8.17
CA HIS A 185 8.12 -9.04 -6.75
C HIS A 185 9.00 -8.11 -5.90
N PRO A 186 8.72 -6.80 -5.92
CA PRO A 186 9.61 -5.77 -5.36
C PRO A 186 9.82 -5.84 -3.85
N TYR A 187 8.90 -6.49 -3.13
CA TYR A 187 8.97 -6.67 -1.67
C TYR A 187 9.42 -8.07 -1.25
N ALA A 188 9.73 -8.96 -2.21
CA ALA A 188 10.02 -10.36 -1.91
C ALA A 188 11.50 -10.62 -1.57
N ASP A 189 12.37 -9.63 -1.77
CA ASP A 189 13.79 -9.79 -1.59
C ASP A 189 14.20 -9.90 -0.12
N MET A 190 15.12 -10.84 0.16
CA MET A 190 15.71 -11.06 1.47
C MET A 190 14.70 -11.33 2.60
N ILE A 191 13.51 -11.87 2.29
CA ILE A 191 12.45 -12.08 3.30
C ILE A 191 12.97 -12.91 4.49
N THR A 192 13.70 -14.00 4.21
CA THR A 192 14.23 -14.87 5.26
C THR A 192 15.28 -14.16 6.11
N GLU A 193 16.24 -13.50 5.48
CA GLU A 193 17.30 -12.76 6.16
C GLU A 193 16.73 -11.62 7.03
N ARG A 194 15.69 -10.94 6.53
CA ARG A 194 14.97 -9.90 7.27
C ARG A 194 14.20 -10.48 8.45
N PHE A 195 13.54 -11.62 8.28
CA PHE A 195 12.87 -12.32 9.37
C PHE A 195 13.84 -12.76 10.47
N GLU A 196 14.94 -13.41 10.08
CA GLU A 196 15.92 -13.96 11.01
C GLU A 196 16.69 -12.89 11.79
N SER A 197 17.02 -11.77 11.13
CA SER A 197 17.61 -10.60 11.79
C SER A 197 16.59 -9.76 12.58
N GLY A 198 15.29 -10.01 12.37
CA GLY A 198 14.20 -9.24 12.93
C GLY A 198 13.79 -9.62 14.35
N GLY A 199 12.96 -8.79 14.98
CA GLY A 199 12.40 -9.07 16.32
C GLY A 199 11.49 -10.29 16.38
N HIS A 200 11.03 -10.79 15.23
CA HIS A 200 10.15 -11.95 15.14
C HIS A 200 10.88 -13.29 15.32
N SER A 201 12.18 -13.39 15.03
CA SER A 201 13.00 -14.61 15.25
C SER A 201 13.39 -14.85 16.71
N GLY A 202 12.99 -13.97 17.63
CA GLY A 202 13.34 -14.07 19.05
C GLY A 202 12.90 -15.37 19.74
N SER A 203 13.52 -15.65 20.89
CA SER A 203 13.35 -16.91 21.64
C SER A 203 11.90 -17.24 22.00
N ALA A 204 11.58 -18.54 21.94
CA ALA A 204 10.27 -19.07 22.28
C ALA A 204 9.88 -18.83 23.75
N ARG A 205 8.58 -18.70 24.04
CA ARG A 205 8.02 -18.62 25.41
C ARG A 205 6.90 -19.63 25.61
N SER A 206 6.67 -20.04 26.85
CA SER A 206 5.62 -20.97 27.27
C SER A 206 4.48 -20.26 28.03
N GLY A 207 3.45 -21.01 28.42
CA GLY A 207 2.29 -20.48 29.15
C GLY A 207 1.49 -19.48 28.33
N SER A 208 0.86 -18.48 28.94
CA SER A 208 0.09 -17.46 28.21
C SER A 208 0.95 -16.64 27.23
N CYS A 209 2.26 -16.52 27.47
CA CYS A 209 3.19 -15.82 26.58
C CYS A 209 3.38 -16.56 25.24
N SER A 210 3.16 -17.88 25.22
CA SER A 210 3.27 -18.70 24.01
C SER A 210 2.34 -18.23 22.89
N ALA A 211 1.22 -17.58 23.24
CA ALA A 211 0.24 -17.02 22.32
C ALA A 211 0.82 -16.08 21.26
N CYS A 212 1.91 -15.38 21.59
CA CYS A 212 2.56 -14.40 20.71
C CYS A 212 4.05 -14.67 20.49
N HIS A 213 4.66 -15.50 21.34
CA HIS A 213 6.11 -15.72 21.35
C HIS A 213 6.48 -17.19 21.09
N SER A 214 5.63 -17.99 20.48
CA SER A 214 5.98 -19.32 20.00
C SER A 214 5.15 -19.69 18.79
N ASN A 215 5.66 -20.60 17.96
CA ASN A 215 4.89 -21.10 16.83
C ASN A 215 3.63 -21.84 17.29
N GLU A 216 3.78 -22.80 18.20
CA GLU A 216 2.68 -23.67 18.63
C GLU A 216 1.61 -22.90 19.41
N GLY A 217 2.01 -21.96 20.27
CA GLY A 217 1.07 -21.14 21.01
C GLY A 217 0.27 -20.20 20.10
N PHE A 218 0.93 -19.59 19.09
CA PHE A 218 0.22 -18.75 18.13
C PHE A 218 -0.72 -19.56 17.23
N VAL A 219 -0.27 -20.70 16.69
CA VAL A 219 -1.10 -21.58 15.85
C VAL A 219 -2.30 -22.13 16.64
N ALA A 220 -2.10 -22.51 17.90
CA ALA A 220 -3.19 -22.97 18.77
C ALA A 220 -4.22 -21.88 19.04
N ARG A 221 -3.78 -20.62 19.09
CA ARG A 221 -4.66 -19.46 19.24
C ARG A 221 -5.43 -19.16 17.96
N ASN A 222 -4.77 -19.20 16.81
CA ASN A 222 -5.31 -18.70 15.55
C ASN A 222 -6.04 -19.79 14.74
N THR A 223 -7.05 -20.43 15.34
CA THR A 223 -7.77 -21.59 14.78
C THR A 223 -9.05 -21.25 14.01
N GLY A 224 -9.12 -20.06 13.41
CA GLY A 224 -10.21 -19.68 12.48
C GLY A 224 -11.46 -19.05 13.12
N VAL A 225 -11.41 -18.68 14.40
CA VAL A 225 -12.39 -17.78 15.02
C VAL A 225 -11.60 -16.59 15.53
N ARG A 226 -12.00 -15.37 15.15
CA ARG A 226 -11.50 -14.08 15.67
C ARG A 226 -11.08 -14.19 17.14
N ALA A 227 -9.81 -14.48 17.39
CA ALA A 227 -9.20 -14.36 18.70
C ALA A 227 -8.40 -13.07 18.71
N ILE A 228 -9.05 -11.96 18.33
CA ILE A 228 -8.55 -10.62 18.67
C ILE A 228 -8.73 -10.53 20.17
N ALA A 229 -7.70 -10.89 20.92
CA ALA A 229 -7.60 -10.44 22.29
C ALA A 229 -7.41 -8.94 22.17
N LYS A 230 -8.46 -8.18 22.45
CA LYS A 230 -8.45 -6.71 22.30
C LYS A 230 -7.55 -6.06 23.34
N ASN A 231 -7.21 -6.83 24.37
CA ASN A 231 -6.47 -6.44 25.55
C ASN A 231 -5.93 -7.72 26.24
N LYS A 232 -5.18 -7.53 27.32
CA LYS A 232 -4.57 -8.62 28.11
C LYS A 232 -5.60 -9.57 28.73
N GLY A 233 -6.71 -9.02 29.23
CA GLY A 233 -7.79 -9.77 29.88
C GLY A 233 -8.48 -10.70 28.90
N ASP A 234 -8.81 -10.19 27.70
CA ASP A 234 -9.39 -11.00 26.63
C ASP A 234 -8.49 -12.19 26.26
N LEU A 235 -7.16 -11.99 26.23
CA LEU A 235 -6.25 -13.11 25.96
C LEU A 235 -6.33 -14.15 27.07
N ALA A 236 -6.36 -13.74 28.33
CA ALA A 236 -6.43 -14.65 29.47
C ALA A 236 -7.73 -15.48 29.47
N ASP A 237 -8.83 -14.91 28.99
CA ASP A 237 -10.14 -15.56 28.92
C ASP A 237 -10.30 -16.47 27.70
N THR A 238 -9.60 -16.17 26.60
CA THR A 238 -9.82 -16.84 25.30
C THR A 238 -8.71 -17.81 24.91
N PHE A 239 -7.52 -17.71 25.50
CA PHE A 239 -6.38 -18.54 25.14
C PHE A 239 -6.02 -19.53 26.25
N VAL A 240 -5.98 -20.81 25.88
CA VAL A 240 -5.40 -21.88 26.70
C VAL A 240 -4.11 -22.32 26.03
N ALA A 241 -3.00 -22.16 26.74
CA ALA A 241 -1.69 -22.56 26.22
C ALA A 241 -1.64 -24.08 25.99
N PRO A 242 -1.08 -24.55 24.87
CA PRO A 242 -0.82 -25.96 24.66
C PRO A 242 0.05 -26.55 25.78
N GLU A 243 -0.27 -27.77 26.22
CA GLU A 243 0.60 -28.54 27.11
C GLU A 243 1.68 -29.24 26.27
N LEU A 244 2.84 -28.57 26.14
CA LEU A 244 4.00 -29.06 25.41
C LEU A 244 5.25 -28.98 26.28
N ASP A 245 6.15 -29.95 26.11
CA ASP A 245 7.44 -29.96 26.81
C ASP A 245 8.38 -28.88 26.28
N GLU A 246 8.30 -28.57 24.98
CA GLU A 246 9.09 -27.54 24.32
C GLU A 246 8.24 -26.71 23.34
N PHE A 247 8.62 -25.46 23.19
CA PHE A 247 8.01 -24.51 22.27
C PHE A 247 9.04 -24.07 21.24
N SER A 248 8.63 -24.04 19.98
CA SER A 248 9.47 -23.59 18.88
C SER A 248 9.45 -22.07 18.78
N GLN A 249 10.56 -21.51 18.28
CA GLN A 249 10.59 -20.11 17.85
C GLN A 249 9.55 -19.89 16.75
N LYS A 250 9.16 -18.62 16.54
CA LYS A 250 8.29 -18.28 15.42
C LYS A 250 9.02 -18.62 14.12
N THR A 251 8.26 -19.06 13.13
CA THR A 251 8.73 -19.37 11.77
C THR A 251 7.74 -18.80 10.76
N CYS A 252 7.99 -18.97 9.47
CA CYS A 252 7.03 -18.59 8.42
C CYS A 252 5.64 -19.20 8.65
N SER A 253 5.61 -20.48 9.09
CA SER A 253 4.39 -21.23 9.44
C SER A 253 3.61 -20.65 10.61
N THR A 254 4.20 -19.74 11.39
CA THR A 254 3.48 -19.04 12.46
C THR A 254 2.42 -18.12 11.86
N CYS A 255 2.76 -17.41 10.78
CA CYS A 255 1.92 -16.38 10.17
C CYS A 255 1.16 -16.91 8.94
N HIS A 256 1.81 -17.77 8.16
CA HIS A 256 1.27 -18.36 6.95
C HIS A 256 0.77 -19.77 7.21
N ASP A 257 -0.30 -20.17 6.52
CA ASP A 257 -0.68 -21.57 6.46
C ASP A 257 0.25 -22.34 5.51
N ASP A 258 0.68 -23.54 5.92
CA ASP A 258 1.71 -24.29 5.20
C ASP A 258 1.23 -24.91 3.88
N HIS A 259 -0.08 -24.89 3.61
CA HIS A 259 -0.67 -25.47 2.40
C HIS A 259 -1.41 -24.44 1.55
N THR A 260 -2.12 -23.48 2.16
CA THR A 260 -2.71 -22.38 1.37
C THR A 260 -1.70 -21.27 1.11
N PHE A 261 -0.71 -21.09 1.99
CA PHE A 261 0.25 -19.97 2.04
C PHE A 261 -0.36 -18.59 2.26
N GLU A 262 -1.69 -18.55 2.44
CA GLU A 262 -2.41 -17.38 2.92
C GLU A 262 -2.07 -17.13 4.40
N LEU A 263 -2.35 -15.91 4.84
CA LEU A 263 -2.23 -15.57 6.26
C LEU A 263 -3.23 -16.41 7.07
N ARG A 264 -2.82 -16.87 8.25
CA ARG A 264 -3.67 -17.71 9.12
C ARG A 264 -4.89 -16.98 9.70
N ALA A 265 -4.97 -15.66 9.54
CA ALA A 265 -6.11 -14.85 9.96
C ALA A 265 -7.02 -14.57 8.77
N THR A 266 -8.34 -14.49 9.00
CA THR A 266 -9.33 -14.20 7.96
C THR A 266 -9.74 -12.74 7.97
N ASP A 267 -10.28 -12.26 6.85
CA ASP A 267 -10.94 -10.95 6.81
C ASP A 267 -12.13 -10.93 7.76
N THR A 268 -12.38 -9.75 8.33
CA THR A 268 -13.68 -9.44 8.92
C THR A 268 -14.48 -8.68 7.89
N VAL A 269 -15.63 -9.22 7.53
CA VAL A 269 -16.59 -8.59 6.62
C VAL A 269 -17.83 -8.18 7.39
N GLU A 270 -18.28 -6.95 7.20
CA GLU A 270 -19.54 -6.44 7.72
C GLU A 270 -20.42 -5.93 6.58
N THR A 271 -21.73 -5.91 6.81
CA THR A 271 -22.72 -5.42 5.86
C THR A 271 -23.24 -4.06 6.30
N PHE A 272 -23.20 -3.08 5.40
CA PHE A 272 -23.68 -1.73 5.64
C PHE A 272 -24.86 -1.38 4.73
N ASP A 273 -25.86 -0.68 5.26
CA ASP A 273 -26.99 -0.16 4.47
C ASP A 273 -26.58 1.14 3.77
N ASN A 274 -26.48 1.08 2.44
CA ASN A 274 -26.22 2.23 1.59
C ASN A 274 -27.49 2.62 0.82
N GLY A 275 -28.35 3.42 1.46
CA GLY A 275 -29.55 3.96 0.81
C GLY A 275 -30.55 2.89 0.35
N GLY A 276 -30.63 1.75 1.06
CA GLY A 276 -31.50 0.62 0.74
C GLY A 276 -30.84 -0.52 -0.04
N THR A 277 -29.52 -0.45 -0.28
CA THR A 277 -28.72 -1.55 -0.81
C THR A 277 -27.66 -1.95 0.21
N ASP A 278 -27.66 -3.23 0.59
CA ASP A 278 -26.66 -3.81 1.47
C ASP A 278 -25.31 -3.95 0.73
N VAL A 279 -24.24 -3.41 1.31
CA VAL A 279 -22.87 -3.50 0.78
C VAL A 279 -21.98 -4.21 1.79
N GLU A 280 -21.33 -5.30 1.37
CA GLU A 280 -20.32 -5.99 2.18
C GLU A 280 -18.97 -5.29 2.06
N LYS A 281 -18.31 -5.07 3.20
CA LYS A 281 -16.99 -4.43 3.28
C LYS A 281 -16.09 -5.16 4.26
N VAL A 282 -14.82 -5.32 3.88
CA VAL A 282 -13.77 -5.78 4.80
C VAL A 282 -13.48 -4.64 5.78
N VAL A 283 -13.87 -4.83 7.04
CA VAL A 283 -13.61 -3.86 8.11
C VAL A 283 -12.27 -4.10 8.80
N PHE A 284 -11.76 -5.32 8.78
CA PHE A 284 -10.41 -5.63 9.24
C PHE A 284 -9.82 -6.71 8.35
N SER A 285 -8.69 -6.44 7.72
CA SER A 285 -8.06 -7.36 6.79
C SER A 285 -7.42 -8.56 7.50
N GLN A 286 -7.13 -9.62 6.74
CA GLN A 286 -6.30 -10.75 7.18
C GLN A 286 -5.00 -10.28 7.83
N GLN A 287 -4.29 -9.32 7.20
CA GLN A 287 -3.04 -8.79 7.73
C GLN A 287 -3.24 -8.05 9.06
N PHE A 288 -4.23 -7.15 9.12
CA PHE A 288 -4.53 -6.43 10.35
C PHE A 288 -4.89 -7.38 11.50
N ASN A 289 -5.80 -8.33 11.25
CA ASN A 289 -6.24 -9.31 12.24
C ASN A 289 -5.09 -10.18 12.74
N LEU A 290 -4.18 -10.60 11.84
CA LEU A 290 -3.01 -11.38 12.20
C LEU A 290 -2.07 -10.60 13.12
N CYS A 291 -1.69 -9.39 12.74
CA CYS A 291 -0.73 -8.58 13.48
C CYS A 291 -1.29 -8.14 14.85
N THR A 292 -2.53 -7.65 14.87
CA THR A 292 -3.18 -7.14 16.09
C THR A 292 -3.60 -8.24 17.05
N ALA A 293 -3.57 -9.51 16.63
CA ALA A 293 -3.64 -10.62 17.57
C ALA A 293 -2.50 -10.50 18.60
N CYS A 294 -1.27 -10.22 18.17
CA CYS A 294 -0.13 -10.09 19.08
C CYS A 294 0.07 -8.66 19.59
N HIS A 295 -0.15 -7.66 18.74
CA HIS A 295 0.14 -6.25 19.01
C HIS A 295 -1.03 -5.47 19.62
N MET A 296 -2.15 -6.16 19.88
CA MET A 296 -3.33 -5.76 20.69
C MET A 296 -3.78 -4.31 20.51
N VAL A 297 -4.88 -4.13 19.77
CA VAL A 297 -5.61 -2.87 19.71
C VAL A 297 -7.10 -3.16 19.57
N SER A 298 -7.93 -2.28 20.12
CA SER A 298 -9.37 -2.32 19.94
C SER A 298 -9.82 -1.06 19.22
N LEU A 299 -10.54 -1.25 18.12
CA LEU A 299 -11.09 -0.16 17.32
C LEU A 299 -12.61 -0.25 17.27
N GLU A 300 -13.26 0.89 17.40
CA GLU A 300 -14.62 1.12 16.91
C GLU A 300 -14.50 1.52 15.43
N TYR A 301 -15.53 1.21 14.65
CA TYR A 301 -15.57 1.57 13.24
C TYR A 301 -16.95 2.07 12.85
N THR A 302 -16.95 3.10 12.01
CA THR A 302 -18.18 3.67 11.46
C THR A 302 -18.11 3.65 9.95
N GLY A 303 -19.19 3.17 9.37
CA GLY A 303 -19.42 3.23 7.96
C GLY A 303 -19.79 4.63 7.50
N VAL A 304 -19.00 5.21 6.60
CA VAL A 304 -19.23 6.55 6.08
C VAL A 304 -19.48 6.47 4.59
N ALA A 305 -20.68 6.91 4.18
CA ALA A 305 -20.98 7.15 2.80
C ALA A 305 -20.30 8.46 2.40
N TYR A 306 -19.24 8.37 1.60
CA TYR A 306 -18.70 9.54 0.96
C TYR A 306 -19.57 9.84 -0.27
N PRO A 307 -20.15 11.03 -0.39
CA PRO A 307 -20.82 11.42 -1.62
C PRO A 307 -19.76 11.68 -2.69
N ASN A 308 -19.46 10.69 -3.53
CA ASN A 308 -18.46 10.87 -4.58
C ASN A 308 -19.00 11.81 -5.67
N ALA A 309 -18.21 12.83 -6.02
CA ALA A 309 -18.41 13.62 -7.26
C ALA A 309 -18.29 12.77 -8.56
N HIS A 310 -17.92 11.48 -8.47
CA HIS A 310 -17.65 10.58 -9.59
C HIS A 310 -18.62 9.39 -9.74
N GLY A 311 -19.67 9.30 -8.92
CA GLY A 311 -20.77 8.34 -9.12
C GLY A 311 -20.46 6.88 -8.80
N TYR A 312 -19.39 6.60 -8.04
CA TYR A 312 -19.24 5.35 -7.31
C TYR A 312 -19.85 5.57 -5.92
N ASP A 313 -20.76 4.72 -5.44
CA ASP A 313 -21.18 4.80 -4.04
C ASP A 313 -20.12 4.09 -3.18
N ASP A 314 -18.99 4.75 -2.95
CA ASP A 314 -17.87 4.13 -2.24
C ASP A 314 -18.00 4.38 -0.74
N TYR A 315 -18.51 3.35 -0.07
CA TYR A 315 -18.59 3.29 1.38
C TYR A 315 -17.19 3.09 1.97
N MET A 316 -16.75 4.04 2.78
CA MET A 316 -15.48 4.02 3.50
C MET A 316 -15.72 3.68 4.97
N ILE A 317 -14.65 3.33 5.67
CA ILE A 317 -14.72 2.99 7.09
C ILE A 317 -13.79 3.92 7.83
N GLU A 318 -14.35 4.67 8.77
CA GLU A 318 -13.58 5.42 9.75
C GLU A 318 -13.30 4.53 10.95
N TYR A 319 -12.12 4.68 11.55
CA TYR A 319 -11.71 3.92 12.73
C TYR A 319 -11.27 4.87 13.83
N GLU A 320 -11.69 4.56 15.05
CA GLU A 320 -11.27 5.24 16.26
C GLU A 320 -10.92 4.21 17.34
N LEU A 321 -10.06 4.60 18.28
CA LEU A 321 -9.80 3.77 19.45
C LEU A 321 -11.10 3.49 20.20
N ALA A 322 -11.32 2.23 20.58
CA ALA A 322 -12.53 1.85 21.29
C ALA A 322 -12.60 2.45 22.70
N ALA A 323 -13.83 2.72 23.15
CA ALA A 323 -14.09 3.26 24.49
C ALA A 323 -13.38 2.44 25.59
N GLY A 324 -12.59 3.13 26.43
CA GLY A 324 -11.73 2.51 27.44
C GLY A 324 -10.24 2.56 27.13
N TYR A 325 -9.86 2.97 25.91
CA TYR A 325 -8.49 3.36 25.57
C TYR A 325 -8.18 4.84 25.91
N ASP A 326 -9.21 5.69 26.10
CA ASP A 326 -9.10 7.16 26.10
C ASP A 326 -8.47 7.85 27.33
N ASP A 327 -8.16 7.11 28.40
CA ASP A 327 -7.68 7.67 29.68
C ASP A 327 -6.61 6.79 30.34
N VAL A 328 -5.98 5.93 29.54
CA VAL A 328 -5.03 4.95 30.06
C VAL A 328 -3.69 5.61 30.31
N THR A 329 -3.56 6.20 31.51
CA THR A 329 -2.27 6.54 32.09
C THR A 329 -1.32 5.35 31.91
N ALA A 330 -0.03 5.62 31.65
CA ALA A 330 1.05 4.65 31.40
C ALA A 330 1.21 3.46 32.38
N ASN A 331 0.31 3.30 33.36
CA ASN A 331 0.19 2.20 34.32
C ASN A 331 -1.03 1.28 34.09
N GLY A 332 -1.79 1.42 33.00
CA GLY A 332 -2.92 0.53 32.69
C GLY A 332 -2.46 -0.85 32.25
N ASP A 333 -2.14 -1.72 33.21
CA ASP A 333 -1.71 -3.12 33.05
C ASP A 333 -2.66 -4.03 32.24
N ASP A 334 -3.82 -3.53 31.80
CA ASP A 334 -4.87 -4.29 31.13
C ASP A 334 -4.88 -4.16 29.60
N LEU A 335 -4.34 -3.08 29.01
CA LEU A 335 -4.41 -2.88 27.54
C LEU A 335 -3.41 -3.74 26.76
N ASP A 336 -2.17 -3.84 27.25
CA ASP A 336 -1.08 -4.58 26.62
C ASP A 336 -0.21 -5.25 27.70
N TYR A 337 0.23 -6.49 27.45
CA TYR A 337 1.22 -7.20 28.26
C TYR A 337 2.57 -6.45 28.37
N HIS A 338 2.84 -5.46 27.51
CA HIS A 338 4.05 -4.67 27.50
C HIS A 338 3.88 -3.19 27.91
N ALA A 339 2.67 -2.77 28.33
CA ALA A 339 2.40 -1.38 28.72
C ALA A 339 3.32 -0.83 29.83
N SER A 340 3.78 -1.70 30.75
CA SER A 340 4.68 -1.34 31.85
C SER A 340 6.15 -1.08 31.45
N ARG A 341 6.53 -1.28 30.17
CA ARG A 341 7.92 -1.18 29.70
C ARG A 341 8.32 0.19 29.14
N SER A 342 7.53 1.24 29.39
CA SER A 342 7.72 2.58 28.77
C SER A 342 7.84 2.52 27.24
N THR A 343 7.24 1.51 26.62
CA THR A 343 7.23 1.32 25.17
C THR A 343 5.88 1.75 24.62
N ARG A 344 5.91 2.63 23.61
CA ARG A 344 4.75 3.04 22.82
C ARG A 344 4.02 1.82 22.26
N THR A 345 2.70 1.88 22.18
CA THR A 345 1.87 0.82 21.60
C THR A 345 1.25 1.31 20.29
N ILE A 346 0.75 0.39 19.46
CA ILE A 346 0.08 0.74 18.21
C ILE A 346 -1.09 1.74 18.43
N ALA A 347 -1.72 1.69 19.62
CA ALA A 347 -2.86 2.54 19.96
C ALA A 347 -2.52 4.04 20.08
N ASP A 348 -1.27 4.41 20.36
CA ASP A 348 -0.91 5.82 20.65
C ASP A 348 -0.44 6.63 19.42
N THR A 349 -0.36 5.97 18.26
CA THR A 349 0.23 6.55 17.03
C THR A 349 -0.49 6.15 15.75
N HIS A 350 -1.25 5.06 15.70
CA HIS A 350 -1.75 4.56 14.41
C HIS A 350 -3.19 4.97 14.10
N PHE A 351 -4.00 5.25 15.13
CA PHE A 351 -5.45 5.50 15.00
C PHE A 351 -5.86 6.77 15.74
N ALA A 352 -6.99 7.33 15.31
CA ALA A 352 -7.58 8.48 15.94
C ALA A 352 -8.08 8.14 17.35
N GLY A 353 -7.86 9.02 18.32
CA GLY A 353 -8.35 8.86 19.69
C GLY A 353 -7.69 9.80 20.68
N SER A 354 -7.90 9.53 21.98
CA SER A 354 -7.22 10.23 23.08
C SER A 354 -6.22 9.30 23.75
N PHE A 355 -4.96 9.70 23.85
CA PHE A 355 -3.96 8.96 24.59
C PHE A 355 -3.30 9.86 25.64
N ASN A 356 -3.37 9.46 26.92
CA ASN A 356 -2.92 10.29 28.05
C ASN A 356 -3.47 11.73 28.06
N GLY A 357 -4.71 11.92 27.56
CA GLY A 357 -5.34 13.23 27.44
C GLY A 357 -4.83 14.10 26.28
N VAL A 358 -4.03 13.54 25.37
CA VAL A 358 -3.61 14.16 24.11
C VAL A 358 -4.44 13.56 22.99
N ALA A 359 -5.12 14.42 22.21
CA ALA A 359 -5.79 13.99 20.99
C ALA A 359 -4.75 13.62 19.93
N VAL A 360 -4.90 12.43 19.34
CA VAL A 360 -4.02 11.89 18.31
C VAL A 360 -4.89 11.57 17.10
N GLU A 361 -4.54 12.05 15.91
CA GLU A 361 -5.17 11.62 14.65
C GLU A 361 -4.67 10.22 14.25
N GLY A 362 -3.41 9.95 14.59
CA GLY A 362 -2.69 8.75 14.20
C GLY A 362 -2.17 8.83 12.76
N TYR A 363 -1.39 7.82 12.35
CA TYR A 363 -0.93 7.67 10.96
C TYR A 363 -2.07 7.46 9.94
N SER A 364 -3.33 7.42 10.38
CA SER A 364 -4.51 7.11 9.58
C SER A 364 -4.34 5.80 8.82
N VAL A 365 -3.87 4.75 9.48
CA VAL A 365 -3.82 3.41 8.88
C VAL A 365 -5.24 2.97 8.51
N ASN A 366 -5.40 2.27 7.39
CA ASN A 366 -6.66 1.62 7.00
C ASN A 366 -6.66 0.13 7.41
N PRO A 367 -7.21 -0.25 8.57
CA PRO A 367 -7.33 -1.65 9.00
C PRO A 367 -8.01 -2.59 8.01
N GLY A 368 -8.89 -2.09 7.14
CA GLY A 368 -9.55 -2.87 6.11
C GLY A 368 -8.67 -3.17 4.89
N SER A 369 -7.52 -2.51 4.75
CA SER A 369 -6.59 -2.72 3.64
C SER A 369 -5.84 -4.05 3.77
N ALA A 370 -5.66 -4.77 2.65
CA ALA A 370 -4.83 -5.96 2.59
C ALA A 370 -3.35 -5.69 2.97
N THR A 371 -2.93 -4.42 2.90
CA THR A 371 -1.57 -3.96 3.23
C THR A 371 -1.53 -3.02 4.45
N ALA A 372 -2.57 -3.06 5.30
CA ALA A 372 -2.73 -2.17 6.47
C ALA A 372 -1.45 -1.92 7.27
N CYS A 373 -0.63 -2.94 7.48
CA CYS A 373 0.66 -2.84 8.18
C CYS A 373 1.84 -2.72 7.22
N SER A 374 1.81 -3.42 6.08
CA SER A 374 2.94 -3.45 5.14
C SER A 374 3.12 -2.16 4.32
N ASP A 375 2.14 -1.26 4.32
CA ASP A 375 2.28 0.08 3.75
C ASP A 375 3.32 0.93 4.52
N CYS A 376 3.54 0.63 5.80
CA CYS A 376 4.51 1.33 6.63
C CYS A 376 5.66 0.44 7.10
N HIS A 377 5.45 -0.87 7.21
CA HIS A 377 6.40 -1.81 7.79
C HIS A 377 6.89 -2.85 6.80
N ASP A 378 8.14 -3.26 6.97
CA ASP A 378 8.54 -4.59 6.53
C ASP A 378 8.12 -5.58 7.62
N VAL A 379 7.01 -6.28 7.34
CA VAL A 379 6.35 -7.20 8.27
C VAL A 379 7.21 -8.41 8.65
N HIS A 380 8.23 -8.74 7.85
CA HIS A 380 9.15 -9.83 8.15
C HIS A 380 10.23 -9.38 9.13
N SER A 381 10.77 -8.18 8.94
CA SER A 381 11.82 -7.62 9.82
C SER A 381 11.34 -7.15 11.20
N ALA A 382 10.03 -6.95 11.39
CA ALA A 382 9.47 -6.30 12.59
C ALA A 382 10.06 -4.90 12.83
N ASN A 383 10.27 -4.15 11.74
CA ASN A 383 10.85 -2.81 11.81
C ASN A 383 9.97 -1.86 12.63
N LYS A 384 10.62 -0.89 13.28
CA LYS A 384 9.96 0.18 14.03
C LYS A 384 10.25 1.51 13.33
N VAL A 385 9.54 2.55 13.70
CA VAL A 385 9.97 3.91 13.36
C VAL A 385 10.70 4.41 14.60
N VAL A 386 12.04 4.45 14.56
CA VAL A 386 12.83 5.10 15.61
C VAL A 386 13.34 6.42 15.05
N GLY A 387 13.06 7.51 15.74
CA GLY A 387 13.50 8.82 15.26
C GLY A 387 12.89 10.02 15.96
N ALA A 388 12.09 9.82 16.99
CA ALA A 388 11.38 10.90 17.65
C ALA A 388 11.46 10.74 19.16
N GLU A 389 11.79 11.81 19.89
CA GLU A 389 11.39 11.88 21.30
C GLU A 389 9.86 11.67 21.40
N GLU A 390 9.33 11.26 22.56
CA GLU A 390 7.93 10.82 22.72
C GLU A 390 6.88 11.81 22.13
N ALA A 391 7.18 13.12 22.13
CA ALA A 391 6.35 14.16 21.55
C ALA A 391 6.38 14.21 20.01
N GLU A 392 7.54 14.00 19.39
CA GLU A 392 7.72 14.07 17.92
C GLU A 392 6.97 12.92 17.22
N ALA A 393 6.82 11.75 17.86
CA ALA A 393 6.14 10.61 17.27
C ALA A 393 4.62 10.84 17.12
N ILE A 394 4.00 11.52 18.09
CA ILE A 394 2.59 11.91 18.00
C ILE A 394 2.40 13.02 16.97
N GLU A 395 3.34 13.97 16.92
CA GLU A 395 3.32 15.04 15.91
C GLU A 395 3.42 14.46 14.50
N PHE A 396 4.33 13.51 14.26
CA PHE A 396 4.50 12.84 12.97
C PHE A 396 3.31 11.97 12.61
N ALA A 397 2.80 11.18 13.57
CA ALA A 397 1.58 10.41 13.37
C ALA A 397 0.44 11.34 12.93
N THR A 398 0.18 12.37 13.73
CA THR A 398 -0.91 13.32 13.48
C THR A 398 -0.74 14.07 12.17
N GLY A 399 0.48 14.45 11.83
CA GLY A 399 0.81 15.21 10.64
C GLY A 399 0.72 14.38 9.36
N PHE A 400 1.25 13.17 9.39
CA PHE A 400 1.18 12.23 8.28
C PHE A 400 -0.26 11.79 8.02
N GLY A 401 -1.02 11.47 9.08
CA GLY A 401 -2.43 11.09 8.99
C GLY A 401 -3.37 12.20 8.52
N LYS A 402 -2.91 13.47 8.53
CA LYS A 402 -3.60 14.61 7.91
C LYS A 402 -3.22 14.85 6.46
N THR A 403 -2.14 14.23 5.98
CA THR A 403 -1.55 14.46 4.67
C THR A 403 -1.54 13.16 3.85
N HIS A 404 -0.37 12.61 3.55
CA HIS A 404 -0.19 11.50 2.63
C HIS A 404 -0.71 10.16 3.17
N GLY A 405 -0.89 10.03 4.49
CA GLY A 405 -1.46 8.83 5.13
C GLY A 405 -2.98 8.81 5.21
N ASN A 406 -3.67 9.91 4.86
CA ASN A 406 -5.11 10.00 5.04
C ASN A 406 -5.90 9.30 3.92
N TYR A 407 -6.22 8.02 4.07
CA TYR A 407 -7.02 7.28 3.08
C TYR A 407 -8.47 7.76 2.95
N LEU A 408 -8.98 8.54 3.92
CA LEU A 408 -10.31 9.13 3.90
C LEU A 408 -10.34 10.46 3.14
N ALA A 409 -9.18 11.12 2.98
CA ALA A 409 -9.09 12.37 2.27
C ALA A 409 -9.44 12.19 0.79
N GLN A 410 -10.05 13.24 0.22
CA GLN A 410 -10.49 13.25 -1.18
C GLN A 410 -9.45 12.73 -2.17
N PRO A 411 -8.12 12.98 -2.03
CA PRO A 411 -7.14 12.41 -2.95
C PRO A 411 -7.06 10.88 -2.94
N PHE A 412 -7.37 10.21 -1.82
CA PHE A 412 -7.14 8.77 -1.65
C PHE A 412 -8.42 7.94 -1.47
N ASN A 413 -9.58 8.60 -1.38
CA ASN A 413 -10.87 7.97 -1.10
C ASN A 413 -11.66 7.52 -2.35
N TYR A 414 -11.00 7.37 -3.50
CA TYR A 414 -11.65 6.89 -4.73
C TYR A 414 -10.78 5.88 -5.48
N ARG A 415 -11.43 5.03 -6.29
CA ARG A 415 -10.73 4.08 -7.17
C ARG A 415 -9.98 4.82 -8.26
N THR A 416 -8.68 4.54 -8.39
CA THR A 416 -7.82 5.10 -9.44
C THR A 416 -7.13 4.01 -10.25
N SER A 417 -6.75 4.34 -11.47
CA SER A 417 -5.98 3.50 -12.38
C SER A 417 -5.18 4.37 -13.36
N GLY A 418 -4.50 3.75 -14.32
CA GLY A 418 -3.82 4.49 -15.38
C GLY A 418 -2.63 5.28 -14.85
N THR A 419 -2.45 6.47 -15.42
CA THR A 419 -1.42 7.43 -15.04
C THR A 419 -1.70 8.10 -13.69
N CYS A 420 -2.68 7.65 -12.90
CA CYS A 420 -2.85 8.10 -11.51
C CYS A 420 -2.12 7.16 -10.53
N ALA A 421 -1.95 5.88 -10.90
CA ALA A 421 -1.58 4.84 -9.95
C ALA A 421 -0.31 5.14 -9.11
N PRO A 422 0.80 5.65 -9.66
CA PRO A 422 1.99 6.03 -8.87
C PRO A 422 1.72 6.97 -7.69
N CYS A 423 0.75 7.90 -7.80
CA CYS A 423 0.49 8.89 -6.76
C CYS A 423 -0.54 8.43 -5.73
N HIS A 424 -1.28 7.37 -6.04
CA HIS A 424 -2.43 6.89 -5.25
C HIS A 424 -2.23 5.46 -4.74
N PHE A 425 -1.12 4.82 -5.09
CA PHE A 425 -0.71 3.52 -4.57
C PHE A 425 0.80 3.56 -4.32
N GLY A 426 1.19 3.63 -3.05
CA GLY A 426 2.61 3.76 -2.68
C GLY A 426 3.50 2.67 -3.28
N SER A 427 2.95 1.47 -3.47
CA SER A 427 3.62 0.33 -4.10
C SER A 427 4.07 0.56 -5.53
N GLU A 428 3.38 1.42 -6.28
CA GLU A 428 3.73 1.71 -7.67
C GLU A 428 4.98 2.58 -7.77
N VAL A 429 5.15 3.54 -6.85
CA VAL A 429 6.41 4.29 -6.73
C VAL A 429 7.54 3.37 -6.27
N VAL A 430 7.28 2.44 -5.36
CA VAL A 430 8.29 1.43 -4.99
C VAL A 430 8.73 0.63 -6.20
N SER A 431 7.78 0.18 -7.02
CA SER A 431 8.07 -0.51 -8.29
C SER A 431 9.01 0.33 -9.18
N MET A 432 8.71 1.62 -9.35
CA MET A 432 9.55 2.53 -10.14
C MET A 432 10.95 2.72 -9.55
N THR A 433 11.09 2.79 -8.22
CA THR A 433 12.41 2.89 -7.56
C THR A 433 13.27 1.65 -7.75
N LEU A 434 12.68 0.54 -8.20
CA LEU A 434 13.37 -0.71 -8.52
C LEU A 434 13.56 -0.88 -10.04
N GLY A 435 13.19 0.12 -10.85
CA GLY A 435 13.37 0.13 -12.31
C GLY A 435 12.23 -0.49 -13.09
N ASN A 436 11.07 -0.67 -12.46
CA ASN A 436 9.92 -1.30 -13.08
C ASN A 436 8.92 -0.28 -13.58
N GLU A 437 8.13 -0.69 -14.56
CA GLU A 437 6.94 0.06 -14.94
C GLU A 437 5.84 -0.10 -13.88
N PRO A 438 5.15 0.98 -13.50
CA PRO A 438 4.01 0.89 -12.61
C PRO A 438 2.84 0.15 -13.29
N ASP A 439 2.04 -0.56 -12.51
CA ASP A 439 0.79 -1.16 -12.98
C ASP A 439 -0.26 -0.06 -13.20
N THR A 440 -0.43 0.33 -14.45
CA THR A 440 -1.43 1.32 -14.86
C THR A 440 -2.77 0.68 -15.26
N THR A 441 -2.90 -0.65 -15.21
CA THR A 441 -4.05 -1.37 -15.79
C THR A 441 -5.08 -1.78 -14.75
N THR A 442 -4.64 -2.06 -13.52
CA THR A 442 -5.52 -2.52 -12.45
C THR A 442 -6.10 -1.33 -11.68
N ALA A 443 -7.42 -1.18 -11.70
CA ALA A 443 -8.09 -0.24 -10.81
C ALA A 443 -8.16 -0.84 -9.40
N ARG A 444 -7.51 -0.20 -8.41
CA ARG A 444 -7.46 -0.67 -7.02
C ARG A 444 -8.30 0.26 -6.12
N PRO A 445 -8.97 -0.29 -5.08
CA PRO A 445 -9.66 0.53 -4.08
C PRO A 445 -8.65 1.22 -3.15
N PHE A 446 -9.01 2.42 -2.68
CA PHE A 446 -8.48 3.18 -1.53
C PHE A 446 -7.14 2.73 -0.92
N HIS A 447 -6.04 3.35 -1.34
CA HIS A 447 -4.77 3.27 -0.62
C HIS A 447 -4.22 4.69 -0.45
N ALA A 448 -3.89 5.04 0.78
CA ALA A 448 -3.03 6.18 1.03
C ALA A 448 -1.58 5.81 0.70
N LEU A 449 -0.70 6.81 0.68
CA LEU A 449 0.72 6.53 0.66
C LEU A 449 1.15 6.10 2.06
N GLY A 450 1.94 5.04 2.17
CA GLY A 450 2.53 4.60 3.44
C GLY A 450 4.01 4.95 3.54
N CYS A 451 4.63 4.70 4.69
CA CYS A 451 6.05 5.02 4.93
C CYS A 451 6.97 4.36 3.89
N VAL A 452 6.67 3.13 3.47
CA VAL A 452 7.50 2.39 2.50
C VAL A 452 7.46 2.98 1.10
N THR A 453 6.54 3.92 0.82
CA THR A 453 6.52 4.68 -0.44
C THR A 453 7.79 5.52 -0.59
N CYS A 454 8.17 6.19 0.50
CA CYS A 454 9.29 7.13 0.51
C CYS A 454 10.56 6.49 1.07
N HIS A 455 10.40 5.53 1.97
CA HIS A 455 11.50 4.89 2.69
C HIS A 455 11.73 3.46 2.25
N ASP A 456 12.99 3.08 2.25
CA ASP A 456 13.37 1.68 2.15
C ASP A 456 13.54 1.10 3.55
N PRO A 457 12.64 0.21 4.02
CA PRO A 457 12.71 -0.35 5.37
C PRO A 457 13.85 -1.36 5.55
N VAL A 458 14.73 -1.52 4.55
CA VAL A 458 15.88 -2.44 4.61
C VAL A 458 16.80 -2.03 5.75
N ASN A 459 16.92 -2.94 6.72
CA ASN A 459 17.74 -2.78 7.92
C ASN A 459 19.22 -2.54 7.54
N THR A 460 19.73 -1.34 7.79
CA THR A 460 21.17 -1.04 7.64
C THR A 460 21.91 -1.07 8.98
N THR A 461 21.19 -1.16 10.10
CA THR A 461 21.73 -1.19 11.47
C THR A 461 20.83 -1.98 12.43
N GLU A 462 21.36 -2.37 13.60
CA GLU A 462 20.59 -2.99 14.70
C GLU A 462 19.46 -2.09 15.27
N SER A 463 19.42 -0.82 14.85
CA SER A 463 18.26 0.04 15.01
C SER A 463 17.35 -0.14 13.80
N PHE A 464 16.19 -0.74 14.06
CA PHE A 464 15.09 -0.92 13.13
C PHE A 464 14.56 0.45 12.66
N ASP A 465 15.32 1.18 11.85
CA ASP A 465 15.08 2.59 11.57
C ASP A 465 14.65 2.77 10.11
N ILE A 466 13.39 3.17 9.91
CA ILE A 466 12.87 3.67 8.63
C ILE A 466 13.45 5.06 8.36
N THR A 467 14.75 5.15 8.09
CA THR A 467 15.45 6.42 7.81
C THR A 467 15.98 6.50 6.38
N ALA A 468 16.28 5.37 5.76
CA ALA A 468 16.74 5.34 4.37
C ALA A 468 15.60 5.77 3.44
N ARG A 469 15.82 6.82 2.65
CA ARG A 469 14.91 7.21 1.57
C ARG A 469 15.19 6.36 0.34
N ARG A 470 14.14 5.99 -0.40
CA ARG A 470 14.30 5.29 -1.67
C ARG A 470 15.02 6.16 -2.69
N THR A 471 15.74 5.50 -3.58
CA THR A 471 16.42 6.13 -4.71
C THR A 471 16.00 5.41 -5.99
N PHE A 472 15.88 6.16 -7.08
CA PHE A 472 15.60 5.57 -8.38
C PHE A 472 16.89 4.99 -9.01
N PRO A 473 16.75 4.03 -9.94
CA PRO A 473 17.87 3.56 -10.74
C PRO A 473 18.55 4.69 -11.51
N ALA A 474 19.83 4.53 -11.81
CA ALA A 474 20.64 5.57 -12.45
C ALA A 474 20.17 5.94 -13.87
N ASP A 475 19.44 5.04 -14.54
CA ASP A 475 18.86 5.20 -15.87
C ASP A 475 17.38 5.62 -15.86
N HIS A 476 16.78 5.85 -14.68
CA HIS A 476 15.42 6.38 -14.58
C HIS A 476 15.32 7.78 -15.21
N VAL A 477 14.30 7.97 -16.06
CA VAL A 477 14.07 9.23 -16.76
C VAL A 477 12.99 10.02 -16.04
N PHE A 478 13.40 11.14 -15.43
CA PHE A 478 12.46 12.08 -14.82
C PHE A 478 11.90 13.03 -15.88
N GLU A 479 10.69 12.73 -16.36
CA GLU A 479 10.04 13.43 -17.47
C GLU A 479 8.72 14.10 -17.04
N PHE A 480 8.56 15.36 -17.45
CA PHE A 480 7.30 16.11 -17.41
C PHE A 480 6.38 15.70 -18.56
N GLN A 481 5.07 15.96 -18.45
CA GLN A 481 4.12 15.60 -19.51
C GLN A 481 4.27 16.39 -20.82
N SER A 482 5.09 17.45 -20.80
CA SER A 482 5.53 18.17 -21.99
C SER A 482 6.57 17.41 -22.81
N GLY A 483 7.20 16.38 -22.25
CA GLY A 483 8.41 15.73 -22.78
C GLY A 483 9.72 16.33 -22.28
N ALA A 484 9.66 17.42 -21.50
CA ALA A 484 10.86 18.00 -20.90
C ALA A 484 11.41 17.07 -19.81
N THR A 485 12.72 16.85 -19.82
CA THR A 485 13.40 15.97 -18.86
C THR A 485 14.24 16.76 -17.85
N VAL A 486 14.34 16.23 -16.63
CA VAL A 486 15.23 16.70 -15.58
C VAL A 486 16.15 15.57 -15.13
N THR A 487 17.31 15.92 -14.57
CA THR A 487 18.27 14.92 -14.09
C THR A 487 18.05 14.60 -12.61
N ALA A 488 18.45 13.39 -12.19
CA ALA A 488 18.49 13.02 -10.77
C ALA A 488 19.28 14.03 -9.91
N ALA A 489 20.36 14.58 -10.47
CA ALA A 489 21.18 15.60 -9.81
C ALA A 489 20.45 16.95 -9.64
N GLU A 490 19.58 17.32 -10.59
CA GLU A 490 18.77 18.53 -10.48
C GLU A 490 17.70 18.40 -9.39
N LEU A 491 17.14 17.20 -9.23
CA LEU A 491 16.12 16.87 -8.23
C LEU A 491 16.71 16.61 -6.83
N GLY A 492 17.94 16.11 -6.73
CA GLY A 492 18.55 15.77 -5.44
C GLY A 492 17.68 14.76 -4.68
N ASN A 493 17.27 15.10 -3.46
CA ASN A 493 16.40 14.24 -2.64
C ASN A 493 14.91 14.33 -3.02
N ALA A 494 14.55 15.23 -3.94
CA ALA A 494 13.17 15.49 -4.32
C ALA A 494 12.66 14.55 -5.45
N GLN A 495 13.40 13.50 -5.78
CA GLN A 495 13.09 12.56 -6.86
C GLN A 495 11.71 11.89 -6.67
N ILE A 496 11.42 11.42 -5.46
CA ILE A 496 10.13 10.79 -5.14
C ILE A 496 9.00 11.82 -5.26
N CYS A 497 9.21 13.02 -4.73
CA CYS A 497 8.24 14.11 -4.79
C CYS A 497 7.93 14.51 -6.24
N PHE A 498 8.94 14.48 -7.13
CA PHE A 498 8.79 14.83 -8.54
C PHE A 498 7.79 13.93 -9.24
N GLU A 499 7.82 12.62 -9.02
CA GLU A 499 6.93 11.72 -9.74
C GLU A 499 5.46 12.03 -9.50
N CYS A 500 5.11 12.49 -8.30
CA CYS A 500 3.75 12.90 -7.97
C CYS A 500 3.46 14.35 -8.35
N HIS A 501 4.32 15.29 -7.95
CA HIS A 501 4.06 16.73 -8.02
C HIS A 501 4.64 17.42 -9.27
N LYS A 502 4.97 16.67 -10.32
CA LYS A 502 5.41 17.20 -11.62
C LYS A 502 4.33 17.89 -12.46
N GLY A 503 3.06 17.74 -12.08
CA GLY A 503 1.94 18.07 -12.93
C GLY A 503 1.68 16.92 -13.90
N ARG A 504 0.60 16.15 -13.65
CA ARG A 504 0.27 14.93 -14.42
C ARG A 504 -0.40 15.22 -15.77
N GLU A 505 -0.58 16.49 -16.09
CA GLU A 505 -1.08 16.98 -17.37
C GLU A 505 -0.43 18.33 -17.71
N GLY A 506 -0.36 18.69 -18.99
CA GLY A 506 0.32 19.91 -19.45
C GLY A 506 -0.56 20.82 -20.30
N VAL A 507 0.05 21.51 -21.26
CA VAL A 507 -0.68 22.29 -22.28
C VAL A 507 -1.41 21.33 -23.21
N LYS A 508 -2.69 21.60 -23.46
CA LYS A 508 -3.54 20.72 -24.28
C LYS A 508 -3.29 20.92 -25.78
N ALA A 509 -3.53 19.87 -26.56
CA ALA A 509 -3.32 19.91 -28.01
C ALA A 509 -4.20 20.95 -28.73
N ASP A 510 -5.39 21.24 -28.22
CA ASP A 510 -6.36 22.20 -28.77
C ASP A 510 -6.36 23.57 -28.06
N ALA A 511 -5.32 23.84 -27.27
CA ALA A 511 -5.15 25.07 -26.50
C ALA A 511 -5.19 26.36 -27.35
N GLY A 512 -4.96 26.28 -28.66
CA GLY A 512 -5.04 27.43 -29.57
C GLY A 512 -6.45 27.79 -30.04
N THR A 513 -7.46 26.95 -29.76
CA THR A 513 -8.81 27.13 -30.32
C THR A 513 -9.92 27.09 -29.28
N THR A 514 -9.73 26.38 -28.17
CA THR A 514 -10.75 26.23 -27.14
C THR A 514 -11.00 27.52 -26.36
N THR A 515 -12.23 27.73 -25.93
CA THR A 515 -12.65 28.82 -25.03
C THR A 515 -12.75 28.38 -23.57
N GLN A 516 -12.43 27.11 -23.30
CA GLN A 516 -12.49 26.49 -21.99
C GLN A 516 -11.14 26.62 -21.27
N VAL A 517 -11.12 27.12 -20.03
CA VAL A 517 -9.88 27.33 -19.26
C VAL A 517 -9.07 26.04 -19.09
N TYR A 518 -9.71 24.93 -18.70
CA TYR A 518 -9.05 23.61 -18.59
C TYR A 518 -8.66 23.02 -19.94
N GLY A 519 -9.35 23.41 -21.01
CA GLY A 519 -9.00 23.04 -22.37
C GLY A 519 -7.70 23.70 -22.85
N ILE A 520 -7.23 24.77 -22.20
CA ILE A 520 -5.93 25.37 -22.52
C ILE A 520 -4.81 24.60 -21.86
N ASN A 521 -4.86 24.53 -20.54
CA ASN A 521 -3.79 24.01 -19.72
C ASN A 521 -4.38 23.53 -18.41
N TYR A 522 -4.11 22.27 -18.10
CA TYR A 522 -4.52 21.64 -16.86
C TYR A 522 -3.29 20.96 -16.32
N ILE A 523 -2.70 21.56 -15.29
CA ILE A 523 -1.53 21.02 -14.64
C ILE A 523 -1.99 20.44 -13.33
N HIS A 524 -2.37 19.16 -13.38
CA HIS A 524 -3.10 18.48 -12.31
C HIS A 524 -2.38 18.52 -10.94
N TYR A 525 -3.13 19.03 -9.95
CA TYR A 525 -2.99 19.04 -8.47
C TYR A 525 -1.58 19.19 -7.88
N ALA A 526 -1.31 20.40 -7.36
CA ALA A 526 -0.05 20.79 -6.73
C ALA A 526 1.19 20.53 -7.60
N PRO A 527 1.24 21.10 -8.83
CA PRO A 527 2.32 20.87 -9.78
C PRO A 527 3.57 21.70 -9.47
N VAL A 528 4.05 21.61 -8.24
CA VAL A 528 5.16 22.44 -7.73
C VAL A 528 6.38 22.38 -8.64
N PHE A 529 6.69 21.21 -9.22
CA PHE A 529 7.87 21.09 -10.09
C PHE A 529 7.67 21.75 -11.45
N ALA A 530 6.45 21.80 -11.99
CA ALA A 530 6.17 22.54 -13.22
C ALA A 530 6.47 24.04 -13.03
N THR A 531 6.09 24.58 -11.86
CA THR A 531 6.37 25.97 -11.46
C THR A 531 7.84 26.19 -11.11
N LEU A 532 8.44 25.32 -10.30
CA LEU A 532 9.83 25.40 -9.87
C LEU A 532 10.78 25.42 -11.07
N PHE A 533 10.56 24.53 -12.05
CA PHE A 533 11.35 24.47 -13.28
C PHE A 533 10.95 25.53 -14.32
N GLY A 534 9.83 26.22 -14.11
CA GLY A 534 9.40 27.37 -14.90
C GLY A 534 9.36 27.07 -16.40
N GLY A 535 10.00 27.91 -17.20
CA GLY A 535 10.08 27.75 -18.66
C GLY A 535 10.72 26.42 -19.11
N LYS A 536 11.61 25.83 -18.31
CA LYS A 536 12.25 24.54 -18.63
C LYS A 536 11.27 23.36 -18.55
N SER A 537 10.22 23.46 -17.73
CA SER A 537 9.22 22.38 -17.65
C SER A 537 8.37 22.30 -18.92
N GLU A 538 8.22 23.39 -19.67
CA GLU A 538 7.30 23.50 -20.82
C GLU A 538 5.84 23.13 -20.49
N MET A 539 5.47 23.11 -19.21
CA MET A 539 4.14 22.66 -18.75
C MET A 539 3.08 23.76 -18.81
N HIS A 540 3.50 25.03 -18.88
CA HIS A 540 2.63 26.20 -18.88
C HIS A 540 2.51 26.81 -20.28
N VAL A 541 1.35 27.40 -20.58
CA VAL A 541 1.20 28.25 -21.76
C VAL A 541 2.06 29.50 -21.68
N THR A 542 2.69 29.87 -22.80
CA THR A 542 3.59 31.02 -22.93
C THR A 542 3.05 32.05 -23.93
N TYR A 543 3.54 33.29 -23.89
CA TYR A 543 3.08 34.39 -24.75
C TYR A 543 4.16 34.84 -25.74
N GLY A 544 3.80 34.82 -27.02
CA GLY A 544 4.64 35.31 -28.10
C GLY A 544 6.01 34.63 -28.18
N THR A 545 7.06 35.44 -28.31
CA THR A 545 8.47 34.99 -28.33
C THR A 545 9.18 35.33 -27.03
N ASN A 546 8.42 35.63 -25.98
CA ASN A 546 8.97 36.01 -24.69
C ASN A 546 9.73 34.83 -24.07
N THR A 547 10.84 35.15 -23.42
CA THR A 547 11.56 34.19 -22.59
C THR A 547 11.03 34.22 -21.16
N TYR A 548 11.06 33.06 -20.52
CA TYR A 548 10.57 32.85 -19.17
C TYR A 548 11.70 32.35 -18.29
N ALA A 549 11.65 32.70 -17.01
CA ALA A 549 12.55 32.16 -16.02
C ALA A 549 12.43 30.63 -16.02
N GLU A 550 13.56 29.95 -16.10
CA GLU A 550 13.65 28.50 -15.98
C GLU A 550 13.65 28.10 -14.49
N GLN A 551 14.42 27.08 -14.12
CA GLN A 551 14.48 26.58 -12.76
C GLN A 551 14.87 27.68 -11.77
N PHE A 552 14.02 27.88 -10.75
CA PHE A 552 14.37 28.67 -9.61
C PHE A 552 15.28 27.86 -8.69
N GLU A 553 16.56 28.24 -8.66
CA GLU A 553 17.52 27.66 -7.74
C GLU A 553 17.64 28.53 -6.48
N HIS A 554 17.34 27.94 -5.33
CA HIS A 554 17.81 28.49 -4.07
C HIS A 554 19.34 28.36 -3.99
N LEU A 555 20.02 29.32 -3.36
CA LEU A 555 21.49 29.27 -3.21
C LEU A 555 21.91 27.96 -2.52
N THR A 556 22.97 27.34 -3.03
CA THR A 556 23.69 26.31 -2.27
C THR A 556 24.25 26.96 -1.01
N ILE A 557 23.80 26.48 0.15
CA ILE A 557 24.31 26.92 1.45
C ILE A 557 25.47 26.01 1.88
N SER A 558 26.20 26.38 2.94
CA SER A 558 27.34 25.60 3.40
C SER A 558 26.93 24.14 3.69
N ALA A 559 27.87 23.21 3.55
CA ALA A 559 27.63 21.78 3.80
C ALA A 559 27.04 21.50 5.19
N ASP A 560 27.30 22.39 6.16
CA ASP A 560 26.74 22.37 7.52
C ASP A 560 25.20 22.48 7.58
N PHE A 561 24.54 22.88 6.47
CA PHE A 561 23.08 22.94 6.32
C PHE A 561 22.56 22.04 5.18
N GLY A 562 23.29 20.98 4.82
CA GLY A 562 22.82 19.99 3.84
C GLY A 562 23.10 20.31 2.36
N GLY A 563 23.77 21.42 2.05
CA GLY A 563 24.20 21.73 0.67
C GLY A 563 23.13 22.41 -0.20
N LYS A 564 22.70 21.76 -1.30
CA LYS A 564 21.65 22.31 -2.19
C LYS A 564 20.30 22.22 -1.47
N LEU A 565 19.67 23.37 -1.21
CA LEU A 565 18.32 23.41 -0.66
C LEU A 565 17.34 22.65 -1.57
N ASP A 566 16.56 21.77 -0.96
CA ASP A 566 15.57 20.90 -1.62
C ASP A 566 14.19 21.02 -0.95
N CYS A 567 13.21 20.25 -1.42
CA CYS A 567 11.85 20.25 -0.87
C CYS A 567 11.84 19.99 0.65
N THR A 568 12.66 19.04 1.11
CA THR A 568 12.75 18.66 2.54
C THR A 568 13.46 19.70 3.40
N SER A 569 14.07 20.71 2.79
CA SER A 569 14.68 21.83 3.51
C SER A 569 13.62 22.84 3.99
N CYS A 570 12.45 22.86 3.34
CA CYS A 570 11.34 23.78 3.65
C CYS A 570 10.07 23.05 4.08
N HIS A 571 9.89 21.79 3.70
CA HIS A 571 8.72 20.96 4.02
C HIS A 571 9.12 19.80 4.92
N GLU A 572 8.33 19.59 5.98
CA GLU A 572 8.40 18.38 6.78
C GLU A 572 7.29 17.45 6.29
N VAL A 573 7.67 16.36 5.61
CA VAL A 573 6.71 15.44 4.98
C VAL A 573 5.93 14.62 6.01
N HIS A 574 6.42 14.54 7.24
CA HIS A 574 5.74 13.90 8.34
C HIS A 574 4.75 14.84 9.05
N THR A 575 4.71 16.13 8.70
CA THR A 575 3.79 17.10 9.29
C THR A 575 2.94 17.83 8.26
N ALA A 576 1.78 18.34 8.69
CA ALA A 576 0.94 19.19 7.85
C ALA A 576 1.48 20.61 7.69
N GLU A 577 2.64 20.91 8.28
CA GLU A 577 3.23 22.24 8.36
C GLU A 577 4.56 22.28 7.62
N ALA A 578 4.78 23.36 6.87
CA ALA A 578 6.09 23.64 6.32
C ALA A 578 7.08 23.93 7.47
N ILE A 579 8.33 23.48 7.35
CA ILE A 579 9.39 23.76 8.35
C ILE A 579 9.51 25.27 8.58
N ILE A 580 9.27 26.07 7.54
CA ILE A 580 9.31 27.53 7.59
C ILE A 580 8.23 28.17 8.47
N THR A 581 7.16 27.46 8.84
CA THR A 581 6.12 27.95 9.77
C THR A 581 6.44 27.58 11.22
N LYS A 582 7.41 26.69 11.47
CA LYS A 582 7.87 26.35 12.82
C LYS A 582 8.68 27.50 13.43
N THR A 583 8.46 27.77 14.71
CA THR A 583 9.08 28.89 15.43
C THR A 583 10.60 28.69 15.52
N GLY A 584 11.38 29.57 14.87
CA GLY A 584 12.85 29.54 14.92
C GLY A 584 13.55 28.89 13.72
N THR A 585 12.79 28.34 12.76
CA THR A 585 13.31 27.60 11.58
C THR A 585 13.01 28.29 10.24
N THR A 586 12.63 29.57 10.28
CA THR A 586 12.09 30.28 9.10
C THR A 586 13.16 30.73 8.12
N CYS A 587 12.77 31.39 7.02
CA CYS A 587 13.65 32.07 6.06
C CYS A 587 14.72 32.93 6.76
N VAL A 588 14.43 33.43 7.97
CA VAL A 588 15.36 34.26 8.76
C VAL A 588 16.60 33.52 9.27
N SER A 589 16.59 32.19 9.20
CA SER A 589 17.75 31.34 9.51
C SER A 589 18.88 31.57 8.51
N CYS A 590 18.54 31.94 7.26
CA CYS A 590 19.48 32.27 6.19
C CYS A 590 19.39 33.73 5.70
N HIS A 591 18.27 34.44 5.95
CA HIS A 591 18.02 35.82 5.56
C HIS A 591 17.95 36.75 6.79
N SER A 592 18.47 37.97 6.70
CA SER A 592 18.35 38.93 7.81
C SER A 592 16.88 39.35 8.05
N SER A 593 16.44 39.37 9.31
CA SER A 593 15.08 39.75 9.71
C SER A 593 14.73 41.20 9.32
N GLY A 594 13.48 41.43 8.89
CA GLY A 594 12.97 42.75 8.50
C GLY A 594 13.31 43.20 7.08
N GLY A 595 13.69 42.28 6.18
CA GLY A 595 14.00 42.55 4.76
C GLY A 595 13.00 41.93 3.76
N LEU A 596 13.30 42.02 2.46
CA LEU A 596 12.53 41.52 1.29
C LEU A 596 12.22 40.00 1.27
N TYR A 597 12.41 39.31 2.39
CA TYR A 597 12.39 37.85 2.57
C TYR A 597 11.40 37.40 3.66
N ASP A 598 10.52 38.32 4.07
CA ASP A 598 9.32 38.01 4.84
C ASP A 598 8.29 37.31 3.92
N THR A 599 7.65 36.25 4.41
CA THR A 599 6.70 35.44 3.61
C THR A 599 5.57 36.30 3.07
N ASP A 600 5.02 37.19 3.90
CA ASP A 600 3.89 38.05 3.52
C ASP A 600 4.29 39.02 2.40
N VAL A 601 5.54 39.49 2.42
CA VAL A 601 6.08 40.39 1.39
C VAL A 601 6.34 39.66 0.07
N LEU A 602 6.74 38.39 0.13
CA LEU A 602 6.97 37.56 -1.06
C LEU A 602 5.65 37.17 -1.72
N GLU A 603 4.67 36.77 -0.92
CA GLU A 603 3.31 36.44 -1.34
C GLU A 603 2.62 37.65 -1.98
N ALA A 604 2.56 38.79 -1.28
CA ALA A 604 1.94 40.02 -1.77
C ALA A 604 2.52 40.52 -3.11
N ARG A 605 3.78 40.19 -3.41
CA ARG A 605 4.41 40.54 -4.70
C ARG A 605 3.80 39.77 -5.87
N VAL A 606 3.42 38.52 -5.65
CA VAL A 606 2.78 37.66 -6.66
C VAL A 606 1.29 37.99 -6.75
N GLU A 607 0.62 38.14 -5.60
CA GLU A 607 -0.80 38.50 -5.51
C GLU A 607 -1.12 39.77 -6.30
N MET A 608 -0.28 40.81 -6.25
CA MET A 608 -0.49 42.03 -7.04
C MET A 608 -0.66 41.79 -8.55
N TYR A 609 0.05 40.81 -9.11
CA TYR A 609 -0.08 40.45 -10.54
C TYR A 609 -1.32 39.58 -10.75
N ALA A 610 -1.60 38.68 -9.81
CA ALA A 610 -2.78 37.82 -9.83
C ALA A 610 -4.08 38.63 -9.77
N ASP A 611 -4.18 39.58 -8.85
CA ASP A 611 -5.30 40.49 -8.68
C ASP A 611 -5.51 41.31 -9.96
N ARG A 612 -4.43 41.89 -10.52
CA ARG A 612 -4.54 42.67 -11.77
C ARG A 612 -5.00 41.79 -12.93
N LEU A 613 -4.51 40.56 -13.03
CA LEU A 613 -4.93 39.60 -14.05
C LEU A 613 -6.40 39.23 -13.85
N PHE A 614 -6.81 38.93 -12.62
CA PHE A 614 -8.18 38.61 -12.28
C PHE A 614 -9.13 39.77 -12.63
N ASP A 615 -8.80 40.99 -12.24
CA ASP A 615 -9.58 42.20 -12.58
C ASP A 615 -9.70 42.41 -14.09
N THR A 616 -8.60 42.17 -14.83
CA THR A 616 -8.57 42.29 -16.28
C THR A 616 -9.49 41.25 -16.94
N ILE A 617 -9.39 39.99 -16.51
CA ILE A 617 -10.28 38.91 -16.96
C ILE A 617 -11.73 39.25 -16.60
N TYR A 618 -11.97 39.64 -15.35
CA TYR A 618 -13.29 39.99 -14.85
C TYR A 618 -13.94 41.08 -15.68
N ALA A 619 -13.21 42.16 -15.98
CA ALA A 619 -13.68 43.25 -16.81
C ALA A 619 -14.07 42.80 -18.23
N LEU A 620 -13.30 41.89 -18.83
CA LEU A 620 -13.45 41.47 -20.22
C LEU A 620 -14.40 40.28 -20.42
N THR A 621 -14.62 39.44 -19.41
CA THR A 621 -15.55 38.31 -19.51
C THR A 621 -16.98 38.80 -19.78
N PRO A 622 -17.66 38.29 -20.83
CA PRO A 622 -19.03 38.67 -21.14
C PRO A 622 -20.00 38.43 -19.98
N VAL A 623 -20.82 39.44 -19.64
CA VAL A 623 -21.81 39.38 -18.55
C VAL A 623 -22.75 38.17 -18.68
N GLY A 624 -23.09 37.76 -19.90
CA GLY A 624 -23.96 36.60 -20.14
C GLY A 624 -23.38 35.24 -19.72
N LEU A 625 -22.06 35.14 -19.49
CA LEU A 625 -21.41 33.91 -19.00
C LEU A 625 -21.45 33.80 -17.48
N TYR A 626 -21.75 34.87 -16.77
CA TYR A 626 -21.87 34.88 -15.31
C TYR A 626 -23.28 34.44 -14.83
N THR A 627 -24.19 34.09 -15.74
CA THR A 627 -25.54 33.60 -15.42
C THR A 627 -25.70 32.11 -15.68
N ALA A 628 -26.12 31.39 -14.63
CA ALA A 628 -26.58 30.00 -14.59
C ALA A 628 -25.59 28.94 -15.11
N LEU A 629 -24.55 28.68 -14.31
CA LEU A 629 -24.00 27.33 -14.24
C LEU A 629 -25.01 26.48 -13.45
N GLY A 630 -25.57 25.44 -14.08
CA GLY A 630 -26.38 24.44 -13.38
C GLY A 630 -25.55 23.78 -12.28
N ASP A 631 -26.22 23.29 -11.23
CA ASP A 631 -25.57 22.68 -10.05
C ASP A 631 -24.37 21.82 -10.44
N TYR A 632 -23.20 22.28 -10.03
CA TYR A 632 -22.05 21.41 -9.86
C TYR A 632 -21.75 21.40 -8.36
N ASP A 633 -21.95 20.22 -7.80
CA ASP A 633 -21.60 19.85 -6.44
C ASP A 633 -20.07 19.91 -6.33
N ASN A 634 -19.56 20.90 -5.59
CA ASN A 634 -18.15 20.99 -5.24
C ASN A 634 -18.03 20.59 -3.77
N ASP A 635 -17.58 19.36 -3.56
CA ASP A 635 -17.03 18.91 -2.29
C ASP A 635 -15.76 19.71 -1.97
N SER A 636 -15.87 20.69 -1.07
CA SER A 636 -14.85 21.08 -0.08
C SER A 636 -15.29 22.31 0.74
N ASP A 637 -15.62 22.07 2.01
CA ASP A 637 -15.37 22.88 3.21
C ASP A 637 -15.29 24.42 3.12
N THR A 638 -16.27 25.05 2.47
CA THR A 638 -16.64 26.44 2.76
C THR A 638 -18.15 26.57 2.99
N PRO A 639 -18.62 27.26 4.05
CA PRO A 639 -20.04 27.35 4.34
C PRO A 639 -20.80 28.10 3.24
N ASP A 640 -21.83 27.42 2.73
CA ASP A 640 -23.10 27.98 2.24
C ASP A 640 -23.12 29.50 2.08
N THR A 641 -22.89 29.99 0.86
CA THR A 641 -23.41 31.31 0.45
C THR A 641 -23.75 31.35 -1.05
N PRO A 642 -24.74 32.16 -1.45
CA PRO A 642 -25.86 31.68 -2.26
C PRO A 642 -25.76 31.98 -3.76
N ARG A 643 -26.52 31.20 -4.54
CA ARG A 643 -26.98 31.54 -5.89
C ARG A 643 -27.67 32.91 -5.89
N PHE A 644 -27.14 33.89 -6.62
CA PHE A 644 -27.80 35.19 -6.76
C PHE A 644 -27.82 35.78 -8.18
N ALA A 645 -28.84 36.62 -8.35
CA ALA A 645 -29.48 37.06 -9.57
C ALA A 645 -28.95 38.41 -10.12
N ASP A 646 -27.73 38.80 -9.75
CA ASP A 646 -27.03 40.01 -10.16
C ASP A 646 -25.91 39.77 -11.19
N GLY A 647 -25.58 38.51 -11.49
CA GLY A 647 -25.01 38.10 -12.77
C GLY A 647 -23.61 38.62 -13.10
N LYS A 648 -22.82 39.14 -12.15
CA LYS A 648 -21.35 39.34 -12.27
C LYS A 648 -20.73 39.48 -10.88
N THR A 649 -20.03 38.46 -10.39
CA THR A 649 -19.33 38.44 -9.08
C THR A 649 -17.96 37.78 -9.20
N GLU A 650 -17.04 38.08 -8.28
CA GLU A 650 -15.72 37.43 -8.22
C GLU A 650 -15.85 35.93 -8.02
N ALA A 651 -16.74 35.49 -7.12
CA ALA A 651 -17.03 34.07 -6.89
C ALA A 651 -17.46 33.35 -8.18
N ASN A 652 -18.33 33.97 -8.99
CA ASN A 652 -18.74 33.38 -10.27
C ASN A 652 -17.58 33.27 -11.26
N LEU A 653 -16.66 34.25 -11.29
CA LEU A 653 -15.47 34.14 -12.13
C LEU A 653 -14.55 33.02 -11.65
N VAL A 654 -14.33 32.88 -10.34
CA VAL A 654 -13.55 31.77 -9.79
C VAL A 654 -14.14 30.44 -10.26
N THR A 655 -15.46 30.26 -10.17
CA THR A 655 -16.13 29.04 -10.67
C THR A 655 -15.90 28.79 -12.17
N ILE A 656 -15.91 29.85 -12.99
CA ILE A 656 -15.58 29.72 -14.43
C ILE A 656 -14.11 29.33 -14.60
N LEU A 657 -13.19 29.94 -13.87
CA LEU A 657 -11.75 29.69 -14.00
C LEU A 657 -11.36 28.29 -13.50
N THR A 658 -12.05 27.76 -12.49
CA THR A 658 -11.74 26.45 -11.86
C THR A 658 -12.64 25.31 -12.32
N GLY A 659 -13.69 25.58 -13.09
CA GLY A 659 -14.61 24.56 -13.61
C GLY A 659 -13.99 23.64 -14.65
N ARG A 660 -14.33 22.35 -14.62
CA ARG A 660 -13.83 21.33 -15.58
C ARG A 660 -14.76 21.03 -16.75
N THR A 661 -15.96 21.62 -16.73
CA THR A 661 -17.01 21.38 -17.72
C THR A 661 -17.14 22.59 -18.66
N THR A 662 -18.15 22.60 -19.52
CA THR A 662 -18.52 23.79 -20.33
C THR A 662 -18.76 25.04 -19.47
N ALA A 663 -18.93 24.89 -18.16
CA ALA A 663 -18.95 25.97 -17.19
C ALA A 663 -17.69 26.85 -17.18
N SER A 664 -16.57 26.36 -17.71
CA SER A 664 -15.31 27.11 -17.81
C SER A 664 -15.08 27.79 -19.16
N GLU A 665 -16.10 27.82 -20.03
CA GLU A 665 -16.06 28.68 -21.21
C GLU A 665 -16.10 30.15 -20.80
N ILE A 666 -15.09 30.92 -21.22
CA ILE A 666 -14.95 32.34 -20.85
C ILE A 666 -15.12 33.30 -22.04
N GLY A 667 -15.60 32.77 -23.16
CA GLY A 667 -16.04 33.53 -24.33
C GLY A 667 -14.99 33.77 -25.41
N SER A 668 -13.69 33.66 -25.10
CA SER A 668 -12.64 33.67 -26.12
C SER A 668 -11.46 32.79 -25.71
N ASN A 669 -10.71 32.30 -26.70
CA ASN A 669 -9.48 31.54 -26.46
C ASN A 669 -8.44 32.37 -25.71
N GLN A 670 -8.37 33.68 -26.00
CA GLN A 670 -7.45 34.60 -25.35
C GLN A 670 -7.74 34.74 -23.84
N LEU A 671 -9.03 34.89 -23.48
CA LEU A 671 -9.46 34.92 -22.08
C LEU A 671 -9.26 33.57 -21.41
N ALA A 672 -9.50 32.46 -22.12
CA ALA A 672 -9.27 31.11 -21.58
C ALA A 672 -7.79 30.90 -21.24
N LYS A 673 -6.90 31.38 -22.12
CA LYS A 673 -5.45 31.31 -21.91
C LYS A 673 -5.00 32.10 -20.69
N ALA A 674 -5.44 33.36 -20.59
CA ALA A 674 -5.18 34.19 -19.41
C ALA A 674 -5.77 33.59 -18.12
N GLY A 675 -6.98 33.04 -18.21
CA GLY A 675 -7.64 32.33 -17.12
C GLY A 675 -6.86 31.10 -16.66
N SER A 676 -6.25 30.36 -17.59
CA SER A 676 -5.42 29.20 -17.25
C SER A 676 -4.15 29.59 -16.50
N VAL A 677 -3.55 30.74 -16.82
CA VAL A 677 -2.39 31.28 -16.09
C VAL A 677 -2.77 31.65 -14.66
N TRP A 678 -3.89 32.37 -14.48
CA TRP A 678 -4.38 32.70 -13.14
C TRP A 678 -4.68 31.42 -12.33
N LYS A 679 -5.43 30.48 -12.91
CA LYS A 679 -5.77 29.21 -12.28
C LYS A 679 -4.52 28.44 -11.83
N ASN A 680 -3.52 28.33 -12.70
CA ASN A 680 -2.31 27.58 -12.39
C ASN A 680 -1.60 28.12 -11.13
N PHE A 681 -1.52 29.44 -10.95
CA PHE A 681 -0.75 30.04 -9.84
C PHE A 681 -1.58 30.43 -8.62
N MET A 682 -2.89 30.53 -8.74
CA MET A 682 -3.76 30.94 -7.63
C MET A 682 -4.67 29.81 -7.13
N TYR A 683 -4.83 28.74 -7.91
CA TYR A 683 -5.68 27.62 -7.55
C TYR A 683 -4.89 26.30 -7.48
N GLU A 684 -4.12 25.97 -8.52
CA GLU A 684 -3.40 24.69 -8.56
C GLU A 684 -2.07 24.74 -7.78
N GLU A 685 -1.36 25.88 -7.80
CA GLU A 685 -0.06 26.06 -7.15
C GLU A 685 0.04 27.42 -6.42
N PRO A 686 -0.70 27.62 -5.31
CA PRO A 686 -0.76 28.90 -4.59
C PRO A 686 0.59 29.32 -3.99
N ALA A 687 1.51 28.36 -3.80
CA ALA A 687 2.87 28.63 -3.30
C ALA A 687 3.86 29.03 -4.41
N ALA A 688 3.39 29.40 -5.60
CA ALA A 688 4.24 29.90 -6.69
C ALA A 688 5.13 31.10 -6.29
N TRP A 689 4.74 31.85 -5.26
CA TRP A 689 5.57 32.90 -4.66
C TRP A 689 6.86 32.39 -4.01
N ALA A 690 6.85 31.17 -3.46
CA ALA A 690 8.03 30.51 -2.93
C ALA A 690 8.76 29.72 -4.00
N HIS A 691 8.00 29.01 -4.84
CA HIS A 691 8.57 28.02 -5.76
C HIS A 691 9.17 28.63 -7.03
N ASN A 692 8.59 29.69 -7.61
CA ASN A 692 9.20 30.45 -8.70
C ASN A 692 8.48 31.80 -8.94
N SER A 693 8.58 32.74 -7.98
CA SER A 693 7.85 34.03 -8.07
C SER A 693 8.16 34.84 -9.32
N LYS A 694 9.35 34.68 -9.89
CA LYS A 694 9.77 35.38 -11.11
C LYS A 694 8.99 34.85 -12.31
N PHE A 695 8.97 33.53 -12.49
CA PHE A 695 8.24 32.87 -13.58
C PHE A 695 6.74 33.18 -13.54
N ALA A 696 6.10 33.00 -12.37
CA ALA A 696 4.67 33.24 -12.20
C ALA A 696 4.28 34.69 -12.57
N ARG A 697 5.05 35.68 -12.08
CA ARG A 697 4.81 37.09 -12.39
C ARG A 697 5.09 37.46 -13.85
N GLN A 698 6.07 36.83 -14.51
CA GLN A 698 6.29 37.03 -15.95
C GLN A 698 5.10 36.56 -16.77
N LEU A 699 4.56 35.37 -16.47
CA LEU A 699 3.38 34.84 -17.16
C LEU A 699 2.13 35.67 -16.91
N MET A 700 1.87 36.07 -15.65
CA MET A 700 0.72 36.91 -15.34
C MET A 700 0.83 38.31 -15.97
N TYR A 701 2.01 38.91 -15.98
CA TYR A 701 2.25 40.20 -16.67
C TYR A 701 1.94 40.08 -18.17
N ASP A 702 2.47 39.05 -18.82
CA ASP A 702 2.28 38.84 -20.25
C ASP A 702 0.82 38.51 -20.60
N ALA A 703 0.11 37.81 -19.70
CA ALA A 703 -1.33 37.58 -19.84
C ALA A 703 -2.16 38.87 -19.74
N ILE A 704 -1.80 39.78 -18.83
CA ILE A 704 -2.45 41.10 -18.72
C ILE A 704 -2.18 41.92 -19.99
N ASP A 705 -0.93 41.95 -20.47
CA ASP A 705 -0.54 42.69 -21.67
C ASP A 705 -1.25 42.17 -22.93
N ASP A 706 -1.32 40.84 -23.09
CA ASP A 706 -2.01 40.19 -24.21
C ASP A 706 -3.50 40.56 -24.25
N LEU A 707 -4.15 40.64 -23.09
CA LEU A 707 -5.54 41.11 -22.96
C LEU A 707 -5.71 42.63 -23.16
N GLY A 708 -4.62 43.39 -23.28
CA GLY A 708 -4.64 44.87 -23.31
C GLY A 708 -5.05 45.49 -21.97
N GLY A 709 -4.80 44.79 -20.86
CA GLY A 709 -5.09 45.23 -19.49
C GLY A 709 -4.18 46.35 -19.02
N ASP A 710 -4.52 46.93 -17.86
CA ASP A 710 -3.69 47.97 -17.25
C ASP A 710 -2.44 47.37 -16.61
N LEU A 711 -1.26 47.84 -17.02
CA LEU A 711 0.04 47.45 -16.47
C LEU A 711 0.61 48.52 -15.51
N THR A 712 -0.14 49.57 -15.21
CA THR A 712 0.31 50.65 -14.32
C THR A 712 0.68 50.10 -12.95
N GLY A 713 1.93 50.34 -12.54
CA GLY A 713 2.49 49.84 -11.27
C GLY A 713 3.10 48.44 -11.36
N LEU A 714 2.91 47.73 -12.48
CA LEU A 714 3.54 46.45 -12.75
C LEU A 714 4.79 46.62 -13.61
N THR A 715 5.81 45.81 -13.36
CA THR A 715 6.99 45.71 -14.22
C THR A 715 7.22 44.26 -14.56
N ARG A 716 7.38 43.91 -15.83
CA ARG A 716 7.75 42.54 -16.19
C ARG A 716 9.07 42.18 -15.51
N PRO A 717 9.14 41.13 -14.68
CA PRO A 717 10.39 40.76 -14.02
C PRO A 717 11.46 40.38 -15.07
N ASN A 718 12.65 40.94 -14.93
CA ASN A 718 13.83 40.58 -15.76
C ASN A 718 14.41 39.25 -15.31
#